data_AF-A0A2E1GRT4-F1
#
_entry.id   AF-A0A2E1GRT4-F1
#
_cell.length_a   1.000
_cell.length_b   1.000
_cell.length_c   1.000
_cell.angle_alpha   90.00
_cell.angle_beta   90.00
_cell.angle_gamma   90.00
#
_symmetry.space_group_name_H-M   'P 1'
#
loop_
_entity.id
_entity.type
_entity.pdbx_description
1 polymer ?
#
loop_
_entity_poly.entity_id
_entity_poly.type
_entity_poly.pdbx_seq_one_letter_code
_entity_poly.pdbx_strand_id
1 'polypeptide(L)'
;MKKGLLSLLAVALTLVGCQNYDDQFADLNTKIANLQTSIAGLATVGADVAALKATVGGLATAAQTDALSSGLATAQADLDAIETALASVASASDLTAVKTQLSSVESDVKELLAANAVINQSITINSLPTLQYAESLVSTDPTDPNVIVNGNIVVTLSDTFLNTAGVDLARISAVTDKIATVLGTTSGGQLAVSGTYSTSTSPGALSFANLTFVDTDLNLTGTKFPTMDKLTTVTGSVTATVAGDVKLNNLAVTGSIQVGTGATSVDLTGSTATSIYTAGSSAGVLVLNSATTIDVGTALVTSLAANVATTINLGNTGSDNDLSVTASSVTTQIDIAAKKIDNLTIASVSSPTIINIKSATEIDDASVSGAGQLWLDAMTSLGTATISADIMNVPAWATNAGATTLSTVLDLQAAALSQTNSLTLTLAKTVKLKSTSGNVTVGGKSLVAPAIENLTISAQSKSASLSIDGDYDTLKVLVLDGAAADGDLDVNQLNGVEVVAGAAALTDITVGGKLSKFIVTSPAATLKNITTAGEIRLVSISGATGLENATIGHDHVEGMLGAEFTFNNNDKITALNADNLAEVRALNIVGNAKLAAISFNSITDPDGVAASLKVSVTDNALTADMVAATAATETKPAVPAAITNSSGLFDLKTYLGSFVASTALGTTSFELEIDVVNYKATASSDASTKTNTAAFAADNAAGNVTAGDDISTLEELALLGS
;
A
#
# COMPACT_ATOMS: atom_id res chain seq x y z
N MET A 1 104.74 -55.21 -21.21
CA MET A 1 103.82 -54.10 -21.57
C MET A 1 102.52 -54.03 -20.75
N LYS A 2 102.10 -55.09 -20.02
CA LYS A 2 100.90 -55.06 -19.15
C LYS A 2 101.13 -54.60 -17.69
N LYS A 3 102.35 -54.71 -17.14
CA LYS A 3 102.66 -54.42 -15.72
C LYS A 3 102.91 -52.93 -15.37
N GLY A 4 103.47 -52.15 -16.30
CA GLY A 4 103.69 -50.70 -16.09
C GLY A 4 102.41 -49.88 -16.21
N LEU A 5 101.50 -50.27 -17.10
CA LEU A 5 100.23 -49.58 -17.31
C LEU A 5 99.23 -49.82 -16.15
N LEU A 6 99.18 -51.03 -15.57
CA LEU A 6 98.38 -51.31 -14.37
C LEU A 6 98.91 -50.57 -13.12
N SER A 7 100.23 -50.45 -12.98
CA SER A 7 100.84 -49.69 -11.86
C SER A 7 100.57 -48.19 -11.99
N LEU A 8 100.61 -47.63 -13.20
CA LEU A 8 100.29 -46.22 -13.43
C LEU A 8 98.79 -45.94 -13.30
N LEU A 9 97.93 -46.86 -13.75
CA LEU A 9 96.48 -46.77 -13.57
C LEU A 9 96.09 -46.86 -12.09
N ALA A 10 96.74 -47.72 -11.31
CA ALA A 10 96.53 -47.82 -9.86
C ALA A 10 96.97 -46.55 -9.12
N VAL A 11 98.12 -45.96 -9.49
CA VAL A 11 98.62 -44.70 -8.91
C VAL A 11 97.77 -43.49 -9.32
N ALA A 12 97.29 -43.43 -10.57
CA ALA A 12 96.38 -42.39 -11.02
C ALA A 12 95.00 -42.52 -10.35
N LEU A 13 94.48 -43.74 -10.15
CA LEU A 13 93.22 -43.96 -9.47
C LEU A 13 93.31 -43.65 -7.96
N THR A 14 94.46 -43.91 -7.32
CA THR A 14 94.69 -43.49 -5.92
C THR A 14 94.92 -41.98 -5.79
N LEU A 15 95.62 -41.32 -6.72
CA LEU A 15 95.76 -39.85 -6.69
C LEU A 15 94.41 -39.13 -6.95
N VAL A 16 93.63 -39.58 -7.94
CA VAL A 16 92.28 -39.04 -8.22
C VAL A 16 91.32 -39.36 -7.08
N GLY A 17 91.42 -40.55 -6.49
CA GLY A 17 90.68 -40.93 -5.29
C GLY A 17 91.02 -40.05 -4.09
N CYS A 18 92.31 -39.78 -3.83
CA CYS A 18 92.75 -38.89 -2.75
C CYS A 18 92.36 -37.43 -3.00
N GLN A 19 92.46 -36.91 -4.22
CA GLN A 19 91.98 -35.55 -4.53
C GLN A 19 90.48 -35.43 -4.33
N ASN A 20 89.68 -36.40 -4.79
CA ASN A 20 88.24 -36.38 -4.56
C ASN A 20 87.89 -36.48 -3.06
N TYR A 21 88.66 -37.23 -2.26
CA TYR A 21 88.50 -37.25 -0.80
C TYR A 21 88.89 -35.92 -0.13
N ASP A 22 89.97 -35.27 -0.59
CA ASP A 22 90.43 -33.98 -0.05
C ASP A 22 89.46 -32.84 -0.42
N ASP A 23 88.94 -32.83 -1.65
CA ASP A 23 87.89 -31.90 -2.10
C ASP A 23 86.58 -32.10 -1.31
N GLN A 24 86.18 -33.36 -1.07
CA GLN A 24 85.02 -33.66 -0.22
C GLN A 24 85.24 -33.24 1.24
N PHE A 25 86.45 -33.35 1.76
CA PHE A 25 86.79 -32.94 3.11
C PHE A 25 86.86 -31.41 3.25
N ALA A 26 87.36 -30.71 2.23
CA ALA A 26 87.33 -29.26 2.14
C ALA A 26 85.87 -28.74 2.10
N ASP A 27 85.03 -29.34 1.25
CA ASP A 27 83.58 -29.04 1.19
C ASP A 27 82.88 -29.33 2.53
N LEU A 28 83.23 -30.43 3.21
CA LEU A 28 82.69 -30.76 4.53
C LEU A 28 83.13 -29.74 5.59
N ASN A 29 84.38 -29.29 5.58
CA ASN A 29 84.86 -28.25 6.50
C ASN A 29 84.18 -26.90 6.23
N THR A 30 83.96 -26.55 4.95
CA THR A 30 83.17 -25.37 4.59
C THR A 30 81.73 -25.50 5.10
N LYS A 31 81.10 -26.67 4.95
CA LYS A 31 79.76 -26.94 5.49
C LYS A 31 79.71 -26.90 7.01
N ILE A 32 80.71 -27.43 7.71
CA ILE A 32 80.82 -27.38 9.17
C ILE A 32 81.00 -25.93 9.66
N ALA A 33 81.87 -25.16 8.99
CA ALA A 33 82.06 -23.74 9.30
C ALA A 33 80.75 -22.95 9.11
N ASN A 34 80.02 -23.20 8.01
CA ASN A 34 78.71 -22.59 7.77
C ASN A 34 77.68 -23.00 8.83
N LEU A 35 77.63 -24.27 9.24
CA LEU A 35 76.76 -24.75 10.32
C LEU A 35 77.11 -24.10 11.67
N GLN A 36 78.39 -23.94 11.98
CA GLN A 36 78.84 -23.23 13.18
C GLN A 36 78.38 -21.77 13.15
N THR A 37 78.46 -21.09 12.01
CA THR A 37 77.91 -19.74 11.83
C THR A 37 76.39 -19.71 12.01
N SER A 38 75.65 -20.68 11.47
CA SER A 38 74.19 -20.78 11.65
C SER A 38 73.78 -21.06 13.11
N ILE A 39 74.50 -21.94 13.81
CA ILE A 39 74.27 -22.24 15.24
C ILE A 39 74.56 -21.01 16.10
N ALA A 40 75.65 -20.28 15.81
CA ALA A 40 75.96 -19.03 16.49
C ALA A 40 74.84 -17.99 16.27
N GLY A 41 74.32 -17.88 15.04
CA GLY A 41 73.16 -17.03 14.73
C GLY A 41 71.90 -17.43 15.51
N LEU A 42 71.62 -18.72 15.66
CA LEU A 42 70.48 -19.22 16.45
C LEU A 42 70.62 -18.89 17.94
N ALA A 43 71.83 -18.97 18.50
CA ALA A 43 72.11 -18.57 19.87
C ALA A 43 71.88 -17.06 20.08
N THR A 44 72.23 -16.23 19.09
CA THR A 44 71.91 -14.79 19.09
C THR A 44 70.40 -14.56 19.09
N VAL A 45 69.64 -15.24 18.23
CA VAL A 45 68.16 -15.14 18.20
C VAL A 45 67.53 -15.52 19.53
N GLY A 46 68.05 -16.56 20.19
CA GLY A 46 67.60 -16.95 21.55
C GLY A 46 67.82 -15.84 22.59
N ALA A 47 68.98 -15.18 22.55
CA ALA A 47 69.26 -14.04 23.43
C ALA A 47 68.35 -12.84 23.12
N ASP A 48 68.08 -12.56 21.84
CA ASP A 48 67.20 -11.48 21.41
C ASP A 48 65.75 -11.72 21.84
N VAL A 49 65.25 -12.96 21.77
CA VAL A 49 63.91 -13.34 22.27
C VAL A 49 63.82 -13.16 23.77
N ALA A 50 64.83 -13.60 24.54
CA ALA A 50 64.85 -13.42 25.99
C ALA A 50 64.87 -11.92 26.39
N ALA A 51 65.59 -11.10 25.62
CA ALA A 51 65.60 -9.65 25.82
C ALA A 51 64.22 -9.02 25.51
N LEU A 52 63.61 -9.39 24.37
CA LEU A 52 62.27 -8.94 23.99
C LEU A 52 61.22 -9.34 25.03
N LYS A 53 61.28 -10.59 25.51
CA LYS A 53 60.46 -11.11 26.60
C LYS A 53 60.56 -10.26 27.87
N ALA A 54 61.78 -9.92 28.30
CA ALA A 54 61.99 -9.06 29.46
C ALA A 54 61.40 -7.65 29.25
N THR A 55 61.53 -7.09 28.04
CA THR A 55 60.92 -5.81 27.68
C THR A 55 59.40 -5.88 27.72
N VAL A 56 58.78 -6.88 27.10
CA VAL A 56 57.31 -7.08 27.10
C VAL A 56 56.78 -7.27 28.52
N GLY A 57 57.45 -8.06 29.35
CA GLY A 57 57.07 -8.23 30.76
C GLY A 57 57.17 -6.94 31.58
N GLY A 58 58.16 -6.10 31.31
CA GLY A 58 58.28 -4.77 31.90
C GLY A 58 57.14 -3.84 31.47
N LEU A 59 56.78 -3.86 30.18
CA LEU A 59 55.64 -3.12 29.63
C LEU A 59 54.30 -3.60 30.21
N ALA A 60 54.10 -4.92 30.34
CA ALA A 60 52.89 -5.51 30.93
C ALA A 60 52.67 -5.02 32.37
N THR A 61 53.74 -4.89 33.14
CA THR A 61 53.70 -4.35 34.51
C THR A 61 53.34 -2.86 34.56
N ALA A 62 53.64 -2.11 33.50
CA ALA A 62 53.38 -0.68 33.38
C ALA A 62 52.07 -0.34 32.66
N ALA A 63 51.34 -1.33 32.13
CA ALA A 63 50.11 -1.13 31.38
C ALA A 63 49.00 -0.51 32.25
N GLN A 64 48.29 0.49 31.71
CA GLN A 64 47.28 1.26 32.45
C GLN A 64 45.83 0.90 32.11
N THR A 65 45.61 0.01 31.15
CA THR A 65 44.27 -0.46 30.75
C THR A 65 44.23 -1.99 30.73
N ASP A 66 43.07 -2.56 31.07
CA ASP A 66 42.87 -4.01 31.10
C ASP A 66 43.11 -4.66 29.72
N ALA A 67 42.72 -3.97 28.65
CA ALA A 67 42.94 -4.41 27.28
C ALA A 67 44.43 -4.47 26.92
N LEU A 68 45.20 -3.43 27.26
CA LEU A 68 46.65 -3.39 27.01
C LEU A 68 47.38 -4.45 27.86
N SER A 69 46.97 -4.63 29.12
CA SER A 69 47.53 -5.65 30.02
C SER A 69 47.27 -7.07 29.50
N SER A 70 46.04 -7.37 29.07
CA SER A 70 45.67 -8.69 28.52
C SER A 70 46.39 -9.00 27.20
N GLY A 71 46.50 -8.01 26.30
CA GLY A 71 47.22 -8.20 25.04
C GLY A 71 48.73 -8.41 25.26
N LEU A 72 49.34 -7.63 26.16
CA LEU A 72 50.76 -7.82 26.54
C LEU A 72 51.00 -9.17 27.21
N ALA A 73 50.05 -9.66 28.01
CA ALA A 73 50.12 -10.98 28.64
C ALA A 73 50.04 -12.13 27.61
N THR A 74 49.26 -11.96 26.53
CA THR A 74 49.17 -12.95 25.45
C THR A 74 50.48 -12.98 24.64
N ALA A 75 50.97 -11.82 24.23
CA ALA A 75 52.27 -11.71 23.56
C ALA A 75 53.42 -12.26 24.42
N GLN A 76 53.34 -12.07 25.74
CA GLN A 76 54.28 -12.63 26.71
C GLN A 76 54.23 -14.16 26.76
N ALA A 77 53.03 -14.76 26.75
CA ALA A 77 52.87 -16.21 26.71
C ALA A 77 53.41 -16.81 25.41
N ASP A 78 53.22 -16.14 24.28
CA ASP A 78 53.78 -16.57 22.99
C ASP A 78 55.30 -16.46 22.96
N LEU A 79 55.90 -15.41 23.54
CA LEU A 79 57.35 -15.29 23.70
C LEU A 79 57.92 -16.41 24.61
N ASP A 80 57.21 -16.78 25.68
CA ASP A 80 57.58 -17.92 26.54
C ASP A 80 57.57 -19.25 25.77
N ALA A 81 56.58 -19.43 24.89
CA ALA A 81 56.49 -20.59 24.02
C ALA A 81 57.63 -20.64 22.99
N ILE A 82 57.99 -19.49 22.40
CA ILE A 82 59.13 -19.36 21.47
C ILE A 82 60.45 -19.66 22.17
N GLU A 83 60.69 -19.13 23.37
CA GLU A 83 61.90 -19.40 24.16
C GLU A 83 62.05 -20.91 24.43
N THR A 84 60.94 -21.57 24.79
CA THR A 84 60.90 -23.02 25.00
C THR A 84 61.18 -23.80 23.70
N ALA A 85 60.59 -23.37 22.58
CA ALA A 85 60.81 -23.99 21.27
C ALA A 85 62.27 -23.83 20.80
N LEU A 86 62.87 -22.65 20.96
CA LEU A 86 64.26 -22.36 20.63
C LEU A 86 65.25 -23.27 21.36
N ALA A 87 65.00 -23.56 22.64
CA ALA A 87 65.86 -24.45 23.43
C ALA A 87 65.88 -25.90 22.93
N SER A 88 64.93 -26.30 22.08
CA SER A 88 64.75 -27.68 21.62
C SER A 88 64.88 -27.88 20.10
N VAL A 89 65.29 -26.84 19.35
CA VAL A 89 65.43 -26.93 17.89
C VAL A 89 66.50 -27.95 17.49
N ALA A 90 66.07 -29.05 16.85
CA ALA A 90 66.94 -30.11 16.33
C ALA A 90 66.71 -30.39 14.83
N SER A 91 65.65 -29.84 14.24
CA SER A 91 65.21 -30.12 12.88
C SER A 91 64.60 -28.90 12.17
N ALA A 92 64.45 -29.00 10.85
CA ALA A 92 63.75 -27.99 10.05
C ALA A 92 62.26 -27.84 10.42
N SER A 93 61.65 -28.89 10.99
CA SER A 93 60.29 -28.84 11.52
C SER A 93 60.21 -27.93 12.74
N ASP A 94 61.21 -28.00 13.63
CA ASP A 94 61.25 -27.17 14.84
C ASP A 94 61.45 -25.70 14.48
N LEU A 95 62.27 -25.40 13.47
CA LEU A 95 62.44 -24.04 12.94
C LEU A 95 61.14 -23.50 12.30
N THR A 96 60.33 -24.37 11.70
CA THR A 96 59.02 -23.99 11.16
C THR A 96 58.04 -23.66 12.29
N ALA A 97 58.05 -24.44 13.39
CA ALA A 97 57.23 -24.17 14.56
C ALA A 97 57.58 -22.81 15.22
N VAL A 98 58.88 -22.52 15.40
CA VAL A 98 59.36 -21.23 15.90
C VAL A 98 58.90 -20.08 14.98
N LYS A 99 58.96 -20.27 13.66
CA LYS A 99 58.49 -19.27 12.69
C LYS A 99 56.98 -19.01 12.82
N THR A 100 56.16 -20.05 12.98
CA THR A 100 54.72 -19.90 13.18
C THR A 100 54.40 -19.12 14.45
N GLN A 101 55.08 -19.42 15.56
CA GLN A 101 54.87 -18.69 16.82
C GLN A 101 55.32 -17.23 16.72
N LEU A 102 56.42 -16.95 16.01
CA LEU A 102 56.85 -15.57 15.77
C LEU A 102 55.81 -14.78 14.96
N SER A 103 55.12 -15.43 14.01
CA SER A 103 54.00 -14.82 13.30
C SER A 103 52.79 -14.55 14.20
N SER A 104 52.56 -15.36 15.26
CA SER A 104 51.53 -15.07 16.27
C SER A 104 51.90 -13.84 17.10
N VAL A 105 53.13 -13.75 17.62
CA VAL A 105 53.62 -12.55 18.33
C VAL A 105 53.51 -11.31 17.45
N GLU A 106 53.84 -11.42 16.16
CA GLU A 106 53.69 -10.32 15.20
C GLU A 106 52.22 -9.87 15.07
N SER A 107 51.27 -10.81 15.09
CA SER A 107 49.84 -10.52 15.07
C SER A 107 49.39 -9.82 16.36
N ASP A 108 49.80 -10.33 17.52
CA ASP A 108 49.45 -9.78 18.84
C ASP A 108 49.98 -8.35 19.01
N VAL A 109 51.23 -8.11 18.59
CA VAL A 109 51.82 -6.77 18.61
C VAL A 109 51.07 -5.82 17.68
N LYS A 110 50.61 -6.28 16.50
CA LYS A 110 49.79 -5.46 15.59
C LYS A 110 48.44 -5.10 16.22
N GLU A 111 47.79 -6.03 16.93
CA GLU A 111 46.54 -5.75 17.66
C GLU A 111 46.76 -4.72 18.77
N LEU A 112 47.83 -4.86 19.55
CA LEU A 112 48.20 -3.89 20.59
C LEU A 112 48.53 -2.50 20.04
N LEU A 113 49.27 -2.44 18.92
CA LEU A 113 49.56 -1.18 18.24
C LEU A 113 48.29 -0.53 17.70
N ALA A 114 47.35 -1.32 17.18
CA ALA A 114 46.04 -0.83 16.76
C ALA A 114 45.22 -0.27 17.92
N ALA A 115 45.23 -0.94 19.07
CA ALA A 115 44.54 -0.47 20.27
C ALA A 115 45.13 0.85 20.83
N ASN A 116 46.41 1.12 20.59
CA ASN A 116 47.13 2.28 21.14
C ASN A 116 47.38 3.41 20.12
N ALA A 117 46.85 3.33 18.90
CA ALA A 117 47.01 4.34 17.86
C ALA A 117 46.16 5.61 18.10
N VAL A 118 46.36 6.26 19.25
CA VAL A 118 45.58 7.44 19.69
C VAL A 118 46.38 8.73 19.53
N ILE A 119 45.84 9.68 18.78
CA ILE A 119 46.38 11.03 18.58
C ILE A 119 45.64 11.98 19.53
N ASN A 120 46.32 12.48 20.56
CA ASN A 120 45.74 13.36 21.59
C ASN A 120 45.88 14.86 21.26
N GLN A 121 45.66 15.22 20.00
CA GLN A 121 45.71 16.60 19.53
C GLN A 121 44.87 16.77 18.27
N SER A 122 44.50 18.01 17.98
CA SER A 122 43.81 18.35 16.73
C SER A 122 44.73 18.21 15.51
N ILE A 123 44.13 17.83 14.39
CA ILE A 123 44.76 17.73 13.07
C ILE A 123 44.15 18.80 12.16
N THR A 124 44.99 19.64 11.56
CA THR A 124 44.57 20.65 10.59
C THR A 124 45.30 20.43 9.28
N ILE A 125 44.59 20.40 8.15
CA ILE A 125 45.16 20.26 6.80
C ILE A 125 44.57 21.36 5.91
N ASN A 126 45.38 22.36 5.57
CA ASN A 126 44.97 23.52 4.77
C ASN A 126 46.07 24.11 3.88
N SER A 127 47.28 23.55 3.96
CA SER A 127 48.47 23.95 3.22
C SER A 127 49.46 22.78 3.19
N LEU A 128 50.48 22.82 2.33
CA LEU A 128 51.50 21.78 2.27
C LEU A 128 52.21 21.55 3.63
N PRO A 129 52.64 22.58 4.39
CA PRO A 129 53.25 22.36 5.70
C PRO A 129 52.33 21.67 6.71
N THR A 130 51.03 21.97 6.71
CA THR A 130 50.08 21.34 7.64
C THR A 130 49.72 19.91 7.22
N LEU A 131 49.72 19.61 5.92
CA LEU A 131 49.67 18.23 5.42
C LEU A 131 50.90 17.42 5.84
N GLN A 132 52.11 17.96 5.65
CA GLN A 132 53.36 17.30 6.07
C GLN A 132 53.40 17.06 7.59
N TYR A 133 52.83 17.98 8.37
CA TYR A 133 52.69 17.78 9.80
C TYR A 133 51.69 16.66 10.12
N ALA A 134 50.53 16.62 9.45
CA ALA A 134 49.56 15.53 9.63
C ALA A 134 50.17 14.16 9.27
N GLU A 135 50.97 14.08 8.20
CA GLU A 135 51.72 12.87 7.80
C GLU A 135 52.76 12.43 8.84
N SER A 136 53.26 13.34 9.69
CA SER A 136 54.14 12.99 10.80
C SER A 136 53.41 12.42 12.02
N LEU A 137 52.08 12.62 12.10
CA LEU A 137 51.22 12.14 13.18
C LEU A 137 50.45 10.87 12.76
N VAL A 138 50.07 10.78 11.50
CA VAL A 138 49.28 9.70 10.91
C VAL A 138 50.11 9.02 9.83
N SER A 139 50.52 7.79 10.08
CA SER A 139 51.19 6.98 9.06
C SER A 139 50.21 6.66 7.93
N THR A 140 50.70 6.73 6.69
CA THR A 140 49.95 6.37 5.48
C THR A 140 50.27 4.96 5.00
N ASP A 141 51.10 4.20 5.72
CA ASP A 141 51.41 2.82 5.38
C ASP A 141 50.15 1.93 5.51
N PRO A 142 49.77 1.16 4.47
CA PRO A 142 48.59 0.29 4.51
C PRO A 142 48.61 -0.77 5.62
N THR A 143 49.79 -1.15 6.10
CA THR A 143 49.99 -2.17 7.15
C THR A 143 49.92 -1.62 8.57
N ASP A 144 50.06 -0.30 8.73
CA ASP A 144 49.93 0.34 10.03
C ASP A 144 48.47 0.37 10.51
N PRO A 145 48.21 0.49 11.81
CA PRO A 145 46.85 0.59 12.31
C PRO A 145 46.14 1.88 11.88
N ASN A 146 44.81 1.86 11.94
CA ASN A 146 44.00 3.08 11.86
C ASN A 146 44.06 3.83 13.21
N VAL A 147 43.87 5.14 13.17
CA VAL A 147 44.05 6.03 14.32
C VAL A 147 42.72 6.49 14.92
N ILE A 148 42.73 6.71 16.23
CA ILE A 148 41.71 7.43 16.98
C ILE A 148 42.24 8.84 17.22
N VAL A 149 41.52 9.86 16.79
CA VAL A 149 41.90 11.26 17.06
C VAL A 149 41.06 11.79 18.21
N ASN A 150 41.72 12.07 19.34
CA ASN A 150 41.14 12.77 20.48
C ASN A 150 41.44 14.27 20.34
N GLY A 151 40.64 14.93 19.51
CA GLY A 151 40.84 16.30 19.06
C GLY A 151 40.03 16.60 17.80
N ASN A 152 40.07 17.85 17.34
CA ASN A 152 39.34 18.26 16.14
C ASN A 152 40.14 17.91 14.88
N ILE A 153 39.43 17.54 13.82
CA ILE A 153 40.01 17.32 12.49
C ILE A 153 39.43 18.38 11.56
N VAL A 154 40.30 19.24 11.01
CA VAL A 154 39.90 20.34 10.13
C VAL A 154 40.65 20.24 8.82
N VAL A 155 39.94 19.94 7.73
CA VAL A 155 40.46 19.93 6.38
C VAL A 155 39.85 21.09 5.59
N THR A 156 40.69 21.99 5.08
CA THR A 156 40.27 23.13 4.24
C THR A 156 40.95 23.04 2.89
N LEU A 157 40.17 22.74 1.85
CA LEU A 157 40.64 22.58 0.49
C LEU A 157 40.51 23.91 -0.28
N SER A 158 41.47 24.19 -1.15
CA SER A 158 41.41 25.33 -2.07
C SER A 158 42.18 25.03 -3.34
N ASP A 159 41.87 25.73 -4.43
CA ASP A 159 42.69 25.64 -5.65
C ASP A 159 44.16 26.00 -5.39
N THR A 160 44.44 27.00 -4.56
CA THR A 160 45.83 27.35 -4.20
C THR A 160 46.54 26.18 -3.50
N PHE A 161 45.84 25.50 -2.59
CA PHE A 161 46.41 24.36 -1.86
C PHE A 161 46.61 23.15 -2.78
N LEU A 162 45.60 22.78 -3.56
CA LEU A 162 45.65 21.61 -4.46
C LEU A 162 46.56 21.82 -5.68
N ASN A 163 46.82 23.05 -6.09
CA ASN A 163 47.80 23.35 -7.15
C ASN A 163 49.24 23.50 -6.62
N THR A 164 49.47 23.33 -5.32
CA THR A 164 50.83 23.31 -4.77
C THR A 164 51.55 22.03 -5.24
N ALA A 165 52.78 22.16 -5.73
CA ALA A 165 53.53 21.02 -6.26
C ALA A 165 53.63 19.87 -5.23
N GLY A 166 53.18 18.68 -5.63
CA GLY A 166 53.18 17.48 -4.79
C GLY A 166 51.99 17.37 -3.83
N VAL A 167 50.97 18.21 -3.95
CA VAL A 167 49.70 18.09 -3.20
C VAL A 167 48.60 17.67 -4.18
N ASP A 168 47.83 16.66 -3.80
CA ASP A 168 46.59 16.27 -4.47
C ASP A 168 45.61 15.66 -3.45
N LEU A 169 44.38 15.38 -3.91
CA LEU A 169 43.35 14.77 -3.07
C LEU A 169 43.72 13.35 -2.62
N ALA A 170 44.51 12.60 -3.39
CA ALA A 170 44.88 11.22 -3.06
C ALA A 170 45.84 11.19 -1.88
N ARG A 171 46.82 12.10 -1.85
CA ARG A 171 47.76 12.27 -0.74
C ARG A 171 47.05 12.71 0.54
N ILE A 172 46.10 13.64 0.45
CA ILE A 172 45.29 14.05 1.60
C ILE A 172 44.41 12.88 2.06
N SER A 173 43.80 12.15 1.11
CA SER A 173 42.96 10.97 1.41
C SER A 173 43.76 9.86 2.09
N ALA A 174 45.03 9.66 1.73
CA ALA A 174 45.88 8.66 2.39
C ALA A 174 46.04 8.93 3.91
N VAL A 175 46.00 10.20 4.33
CA VAL A 175 45.98 10.58 5.75
C VAL A 175 44.57 10.39 6.32
N THR A 176 43.53 10.89 5.65
CA THR A 176 42.18 10.86 6.22
C THR A 176 41.54 9.47 6.25
N ASP A 177 41.92 8.58 5.34
CA ASP A 177 41.48 7.19 5.29
C ASP A 177 41.96 6.37 6.49
N LYS A 178 43.01 6.81 7.20
CA LYS A 178 43.52 6.14 8.39
C LYS A 178 42.78 6.55 9.66
N ILE A 179 41.93 7.58 9.61
CA ILE A 179 41.13 8.01 10.76
C ILE A 179 39.94 7.05 10.91
N ALA A 180 39.91 6.30 12.02
CA ALA A 180 38.78 5.43 12.35
C ALA A 180 37.73 6.13 13.22
N THR A 181 38.18 6.96 14.15
CA THR A 181 37.32 7.56 15.18
C THR A 181 37.78 8.99 15.46
N VAL A 182 36.82 9.91 15.59
CA VAL A 182 37.07 11.28 16.06
C VAL A 182 36.35 11.48 17.40
N LEU A 183 37.12 11.69 18.47
CA LEU A 183 36.64 11.93 19.83
C LEU A 183 36.83 13.43 20.15
N GLY A 184 35.81 14.04 20.73
CA GLY A 184 35.76 15.47 20.95
C GLY A 184 36.35 15.94 22.27
N THR A 185 36.87 17.18 22.25
CA THR A 185 36.85 18.09 23.40
C THR A 185 35.71 19.08 23.19
N THR A 186 34.90 19.37 24.22
CA THR A 186 33.63 20.11 24.11
C THR A 186 33.65 21.35 23.19
N SER A 187 32.75 21.32 22.18
CA SER A 187 32.22 22.41 21.31
C SER A 187 33.06 22.92 20.12
N GLY A 188 32.52 22.82 18.89
CA GLY A 188 33.00 23.53 17.70
C GLY A 188 33.26 22.74 16.40
N GLY A 189 32.58 21.62 16.15
CA GLY A 189 32.83 20.74 15.00
C GLY A 189 34.01 19.79 15.22
N GLN A 190 33.74 18.50 15.43
CA GLN A 190 34.76 17.48 15.65
C GLN A 190 35.50 17.14 14.36
N LEU A 191 34.75 16.96 13.27
CA LEU A 191 35.30 16.73 11.94
C LEU A 191 34.72 17.80 11.01
N ALA A 192 35.59 18.64 10.46
CA ALA A 192 35.23 19.70 9.54
C ALA A 192 35.98 19.55 8.22
N VAL A 193 35.24 19.43 7.11
CA VAL A 193 35.78 19.47 5.75
C VAL A 193 35.14 20.66 5.03
N SER A 194 35.97 21.57 4.53
CA SER A 194 35.52 22.86 4.01
C SER A 194 36.34 23.30 2.80
N GLY A 195 35.88 24.37 2.15
CA GLY A 195 36.63 25.07 1.12
C GLY A 195 36.30 24.66 -0.31
N THR A 196 36.62 25.55 -1.25
CA THR A 196 36.22 25.45 -2.65
C THR A 196 37.42 25.26 -3.57
N TYR A 197 37.30 24.30 -4.49
CA TYR A 197 38.29 24.01 -5.54
C TYR A 197 37.60 23.64 -6.86
N SER A 198 38.35 23.72 -7.96
CA SER A 198 37.89 23.38 -9.30
C SER A 198 37.81 21.87 -9.52
N THR A 199 36.62 21.39 -9.85
CA THR A 199 36.37 19.97 -10.18
C THR A 199 36.90 19.57 -11.55
N SER A 200 37.29 20.52 -12.41
CA SER A 200 37.91 20.19 -13.70
C SER A 200 39.38 19.79 -13.56
N THR A 201 40.08 20.37 -12.58
CA THR A 201 41.49 20.10 -12.29
C THR A 201 41.65 19.05 -11.20
N SER A 202 40.67 18.92 -10.30
CA SER A 202 40.64 17.91 -9.23
C SER A 202 39.25 17.27 -9.15
N PRO A 203 38.93 16.28 -10.00
CA PRO A 203 37.56 15.73 -10.09
C PRO A 203 37.17 14.80 -8.93
N GLY A 204 38.12 14.32 -8.13
CA GLY A 204 37.91 13.39 -7.03
C GLY A 204 37.14 13.98 -5.84
N ALA A 205 36.80 13.14 -4.88
CA ALA A 205 36.30 13.53 -3.56
C ALA A 205 37.32 13.12 -2.49
N LEU A 206 37.30 13.81 -1.35
CA LEU A 206 38.09 13.42 -0.18
C LEU A 206 37.51 12.12 0.40
N SER A 207 38.36 11.21 0.86
CA SER A 207 37.94 9.93 1.43
C SER A 207 38.25 9.80 2.92
N PHE A 208 37.34 9.14 3.65
CA PHE A 208 37.50 8.67 5.02
C PHE A 208 37.08 7.19 5.09
N ALA A 209 37.81 6.33 4.39
CA ALA A 209 37.42 4.94 4.13
C ALA A 209 37.23 4.08 5.39
N ASN A 210 37.84 4.46 6.51
CA ASN A 210 37.76 3.73 7.78
C ASN A 210 37.03 4.46 8.91
N LEU A 211 36.51 5.66 8.65
CA LEU A 211 35.81 6.44 9.67
C LEU A 211 34.49 5.76 10.04
N THR A 212 34.33 5.38 11.30
CA THR A 212 33.13 4.72 11.82
C THR A 212 32.35 5.57 12.81
N PHE A 213 33.01 6.51 13.50
CA PHE A 213 32.41 7.29 14.57
C PHE A 213 32.95 8.71 14.63
N VAL A 214 32.05 9.67 14.77
CA VAL A 214 32.36 11.08 15.06
C VAL A 214 31.61 11.48 16.32
N ASP A 215 32.33 11.88 17.35
CA ASP A 215 31.72 12.51 18.51
C ASP A 215 31.23 13.92 18.13
N THR A 216 30.17 14.42 18.77
CA THR A 216 29.43 15.66 18.48
C THR A 216 29.22 15.95 16.98
N ASP A 217 29.76 17.02 16.41
CA ASP A 217 29.33 17.55 15.12
C ASP A 217 30.25 17.18 13.94
N LEU A 218 29.62 16.82 12.82
CA LEU A 218 30.24 16.60 11.50
C LEU A 218 29.91 17.77 10.57
N ASN A 219 30.90 18.53 10.11
CA ASN A 219 30.71 19.71 9.28
C ASN A 219 31.34 19.58 7.89
N LEU A 220 30.53 19.48 6.86
CA LEU A 220 30.89 19.27 5.46
C LEU A 220 30.38 20.45 4.62
N THR A 221 31.27 21.42 4.36
CA THR A 221 30.94 22.68 3.69
C THR A 221 31.81 22.95 2.45
N GLY A 222 32.43 21.92 1.89
CA GLY A 222 33.32 22.00 0.72
C GLY A 222 32.64 21.85 -0.65
N THR A 223 33.44 21.75 -1.72
CA THR A 223 32.96 21.57 -3.11
C THR A 223 32.25 20.23 -3.35
N LYS A 224 32.72 19.12 -2.77
CA LYS A 224 32.16 17.77 -2.95
C LYS A 224 31.93 17.07 -1.61
N PHE A 225 30.90 16.23 -1.57
CA PHE A 225 30.61 15.34 -0.43
C PHE A 225 31.74 14.28 -0.28
N PRO A 226 32.39 14.16 0.89
CA PRO A 226 33.42 13.14 1.12
C PRO A 226 32.85 11.72 1.16
N THR A 227 33.65 10.72 0.77
CA THR A 227 33.26 9.31 0.91
C THR A 227 33.50 8.82 2.34
N MET A 228 32.42 8.40 3.01
CA MET A 228 32.42 7.97 4.43
C MET A 228 31.55 6.72 4.62
N ASP A 229 31.64 5.73 3.72
CA ASP A 229 30.70 4.59 3.65
C ASP A 229 30.63 3.72 4.92
N LYS A 230 31.62 3.80 5.82
CA LYS A 230 31.65 3.07 7.10
C LYS A 230 31.16 3.90 8.30
N LEU A 231 30.85 5.19 8.12
CA LEU A 231 30.42 6.04 9.21
C LEU A 231 29.01 5.61 9.65
N THR A 232 28.89 5.16 10.89
CA THR A 232 27.61 4.67 11.43
C THR A 232 27.00 5.62 12.46
N THR A 233 27.81 6.47 13.09
CA THR A 233 27.34 7.28 14.21
C THR A 233 27.97 8.68 14.25
N VAL A 234 27.12 9.68 14.46
CA VAL A 234 27.46 11.07 14.83
C VAL A 234 26.67 11.43 16.09
N THR A 235 27.33 11.72 17.20
CA THR A 235 26.65 11.97 18.50
C THR A 235 26.16 13.42 18.68
N GLY A 236 26.28 14.25 17.65
CA GLY A 236 25.75 15.62 17.56
C GLY A 236 25.06 15.87 16.22
N SER A 237 25.25 17.06 15.64
CA SER A 237 24.60 17.50 14.39
C SER A 237 25.49 17.31 13.16
N VAL A 238 24.88 17.18 11.99
CA VAL A 238 25.60 17.13 10.71
C VAL A 238 25.29 18.38 9.90
N THR A 239 26.32 19.08 9.45
CA THR A 239 26.20 20.13 8.42
C THR A 239 26.72 19.55 7.10
N ALA A 240 25.92 19.54 6.05
CA ALA A 240 26.24 19.03 4.73
C ALA A 240 25.82 20.03 3.64
N THR A 241 26.48 21.19 3.60
CA THR A 241 26.16 22.26 2.65
C THR A 241 26.94 22.18 1.35
N VAL A 242 27.53 21.02 1.05
CA VAL A 242 28.19 20.74 -0.23
C VAL A 242 27.16 20.71 -1.37
N ALA A 243 27.59 21.04 -2.59
CA ALA A 243 26.76 20.85 -3.77
C ALA A 243 26.83 19.38 -4.25
N GLY A 244 25.77 18.91 -4.90
CA GLY A 244 25.68 17.54 -5.40
C GLY A 244 24.93 16.59 -4.46
N ASP A 245 25.25 15.30 -4.55
CA ASP A 245 24.54 14.26 -3.78
C ASP A 245 24.92 14.31 -2.30
N VAL A 246 23.92 14.29 -1.42
CA VAL A 246 24.08 14.20 0.03
C VAL A 246 23.65 12.80 0.47
N LYS A 247 24.63 11.98 0.87
CA LYS A 247 24.41 10.58 1.24
C LYS A 247 24.78 10.36 2.72
N LEU A 248 23.76 10.21 3.56
CA LEU A 248 23.85 10.00 5.01
C LEU A 248 22.97 8.81 5.46
N ASN A 249 22.79 7.83 4.56
CA ASN A 249 21.98 6.64 4.83
C ASN A 249 22.60 5.77 5.92
N ASN A 250 21.75 5.13 6.73
CA ASN A 250 22.09 4.28 7.88
C ASN A 250 22.95 4.97 8.94
N LEU A 251 22.92 6.31 8.99
CA LEU A 251 23.69 7.10 9.95
C LEU A 251 22.85 7.42 11.19
N ALA A 252 23.28 6.92 12.35
CA ALA A 252 22.72 7.34 13.63
C ALA A 252 23.19 8.75 13.96
N VAL A 253 22.27 9.71 13.95
CA VAL A 253 22.52 11.13 14.29
C VAL A 253 21.61 11.49 15.45
N THR A 254 22.16 12.03 16.53
CA THR A 254 21.37 12.47 17.69
C THR A 254 20.86 13.91 17.53
N GLY A 255 21.57 14.72 16.76
CA GLY A 255 21.22 16.11 16.45
C GLY A 255 20.37 16.25 15.19
N SER A 256 20.50 17.42 14.56
CA SER A 256 19.82 17.73 13.30
C SER A 256 20.79 17.66 12.12
N ILE A 257 20.24 17.55 10.91
CA ILE A 257 21.01 17.62 9.66
C ILE A 257 20.70 18.95 8.95
N GLN A 258 21.73 19.75 8.69
CA GLN A 258 21.65 20.93 7.84
C GLN A 258 22.16 20.58 6.43
N VAL A 259 21.43 20.94 5.37
CA VAL A 259 21.86 20.75 3.98
C VAL A 259 21.93 22.07 3.21
N GLY A 260 22.69 22.08 2.12
CA GLY A 260 22.79 23.23 1.21
C GLY A 260 21.72 23.21 0.12
N THR A 261 21.38 24.39 -0.42
CA THR A 261 20.44 24.53 -1.55
C THR A 261 20.96 23.91 -2.87
N GLY A 262 22.25 23.62 -2.94
CA GLY A 262 22.91 22.99 -4.08
C GLY A 262 22.84 21.46 -4.10
N ALA A 263 22.12 20.83 -3.17
CA ALA A 263 21.98 19.37 -3.17
C ALA A 263 21.16 18.88 -4.38
N THR A 264 21.66 17.85 -5.07
CA THR A 264 21.03 17.23 -6.25
C THR A 264 20.28 15.94 -5.92
N SER A 265 20.62 15.33 -4.79
CA SER A 265 19.87 14.27 -4.15
C SER A 265 20.13 14.30 -2.64
N VAL A 266 19.18 13.80 -1.86
CA VAL A 266 19.30 13.63 -0.41
C VAL A 266 18.85 12.22 -0.08
N ASP A 267 19.71 11.43 0.58
CA ASP A 267 19.43 10.07 1.03
C ASP A 267 19.81 9.92 2.51
N LEU A 268 18.78 9.90 3.37
CA LEU A 268 18.85 9.67 4.81
C LEU A 268 18.15 8.34 5.17
N THR A 269 18.00 7.41 4.22
CA THR A 269 17.35 6.12 4.49
C THR A 269 17.99 5.43 5.70
N GLY A 270 17.21 5.08 6.72
CA GLY A 270 17.74 4.49 7.96
C GLY A 270 18.50 5.43 8.91
N SER A 271 18.57 6.73 8.62
CA SER A 271 19.11 7.73 9.56
C SER A 271 18.14 8.02 10.70
N THR A 272 18.69 8.33 11.88
CA THR A 272 17.90 8.66 13.10
C THR A 272 17.89 10.15 13.44
N ALA A 273 18.28 11.02 12.50
CA ALA A 273 18.34 12.46 12.74
C ALA A 273 16.99 13.01 13.24
N THR A 274 17.05 13.95 14.18
CA THR A 274 15.84 14.54 14.79
C THR A 274 15.04 15.39 13.80
N SER A 275 15.74 16.14 12.95
CA SER A 275 15.17 17.01 11.92
C SER A 275 16.20 17.28 10.83
N ILE A 276 15.70 17.69 9.67
CA ILE A 276 16.52 18.18 8.55
C ILE A 276 16.09 19.59 8.17
N TYR A 277 17.02 20.43 7.75
CA TYR A 277 16.72 21.79 7.31
C TYR A 277 17.76 22.33 6.34
N THR A 278 17.40 23.36 5.58
CA THR A 278 18.33 24.06 4.69
C THR A 278 19.12 25.12 5.44
N ALA A 279 20.36 25.36 5.02
CA ALA A 279 21.19 26.43 5.56
C ALA A 279 20.45 27.78 5.52
N GLY A 280 20.35 28.43 6.69
CA GLY A 280 19.61 29.68 6.87
C GLY A 280 18.11 29.53 7.15
N SER A 281 17.58 28.31 7.21
CA SER A 281 16.19 28.01 7.57
C SER A 281 16.06 27.46 9.00
N SER A 282 14.85 27.50 9.55
CA SER A 282 14.52 26.83 10.82
C SER A 282 14.54 25.31 10.67
N ALA A 283 14.73 24.57 11.78
CA ALA A 283 14.63 23.11 11.78
C ALA A 283 13.29 22.64 11.17
N GLY A 284 13.33 21.62 10.31
CA GLY A 284 12.18 21.10 9.57
C GLY A 284 11.84 21.85 8.27
N VAL A 285 12.49 22.98 7.98
CA VAL A 285 12.25 23.76 6.75
C VAL A 285 13.33 23.46 5.72
N LEU A 286 12.93 22.90 4.58
CA LEU A 286 13.79 22.33 3.56
C LEU A 286 13.50 22.95 2.18
N VAL A 287 14.54 23.45 1.52
CA VAL A 287 14.49 24.09 0.20
C VAL A 287 15.51 23.40 -0.71
N LEU A 288 15.03 22.45 -1.50
CA LEU A 288 15.81 21.56 -2.35
C LEU A 288 15.32 21.62 -3.81
N ASN A 289 15.26 22.84 -4.37
CA ASN A 289 14.76 23.05 -5.72
C ASN A 289 15.62 22.45 -6.85
N SER A 290 16.82 21.96 -6.52
CA SER A 290 17.74 21.28 -7.45
C SER A 290 17.75 19.75 -7.28
N ALA A 291 17.10 19.22 -6.22
CA ALA A 291 17.14 17.81 -5.91
C ALA A 291 16.15 17.02 -6.75
N THR A 292 16.63 15.94 -7.37
CA THR A 292 15.81 15.05 -8.22
C THR A 292 15.18 13.90 -7.42
N THR A 293 15.80 13.52 -6.30
CA THR A 293 15.33 12.52 -5.35
C THR A 293 15.56 13.01 -3.93
N ILE A 294 14.55 12.87 -3.08
CA ILE A 294 14.61 13.30 -1.69
C ILE A 294 14.09 12.17 -0.81
N ASP A 295 14.95 11.61 0.03
CA ASP A 295 14.58 10.71 1.12
C ASP A 295 15.19 11.25 2.41
N VAL A 296 14.34 11.71 3.33
CA VAL A 296 14.78 12.31 4.60
C VAL A 296 14.84 11.29 5.74
N GLY A 297 14.65 10.00 5.46
CA GLY A 297 14.53 8.98 6.50
C GLY A 297 13.42 9.35 7.48
N THR A 298 13.70 9.24 8.78
CA THR A 298 12.73 9.62 9.85
C THR A 298 12.86 11.07 10.32
N ALA A 299 13.69 11.90 9.66
CA ALA A 299 13.91 13.26 10.10
C ALA A 299 12.65 14.11 9.93
N LEU A 300 12.32 14.91 10.96
CA LEU A 300 11.17 15.83 10.91
C LEU A 300 11.36 16.86 9.78
N VAL A 301 10.31 17.01 8.96
CA VAL A 301 10.13 18.05 7.95
C VAL A 301 8.74 18.67 8.17
N THR A 302 8.69 19.99 8.26
CA THR A 302 7.44 20.77 8.36
C THR A 302 7.15 21.56 7.10
N SER A 303 8.19 21.87 6.30
CA SER A 303 8.04 22.54 5.02
C SER A 303 9.10 22.06 4.03
N LEU A 304 8.67 21.70 2.82
CA LEU A 304 9.52 21.28 1.72
C LEU A 304 9.20 22.06 0.45
N ALA A 305 10.21 22.66 -0.17
CA ALA A 305 10.17 23.15 -1.56
C ALA A 305 11.12 22.32 -2.44
N ALA A 306 10.58 21.63 -3.45
CA ALA A 306 11.30 20.66 -4.27
C ALA A 306 10.84 20.71 -5.74
N ASN A 307 11.22 21.77 -6.47
CA ASN A 307 10.70 22.04 -7.82
C ASN A 307 11.06 21.02 -8.91
N VAL A 308 12.07 20.17 -8.73
CA VAL A 308 12.52 19.21 -9.76
C VAL A 308 12.57 17.77 -9.24
N ALA A 309 12.05 17.52 -8.04
CA ALA A 309 12.03 16.19 -7.47
C ALA A 309 11.05 15.29 -8.23
N THR A 310 11.50 14.08 -8.54
CA THR A 310 10.65 13.02 -9.12
C THR A 310 10.04 12.17 -8.00
N THR A 311 10.81 11.91 -6.95
CA THR A 311 10.39 11.16 -5.76
C THR A 311 10.72 11.94 -4.49
N ILE A 312 9.76 11.94 -3.56
CA ILE A 312 9.88 12.54 -2.24
C ILE A 312 9.41 11.52 -1.20
N ASN A 313 10.27 11.18 -0.23
CA ASN A 313 9.94 10.32 0.89
C ASN A 313 10.16 11.07 2.21
N LEU A 314 9.06 11.31 2.93
CA LEU A 314 9.00 11.94 4.25
C LEU A 314 8.63 10.88 5.28
N GLY A 315 9.64 10.19 5.81
CA GLY A 315 9.47 8.99 6.64
C GLY A 315 9.28 9.24 8.14
N ASN A 316 9.04 10.49 8.59
CA ASN A 316 8.70 10.73 10.00
C ASN A 316 7.37 10.03 10.34
N THR A 317 7.37 9.21 11.39
CA THR A 317 6.18 8.45 11.85
C THR A 317 5.52 9.06 13.09
N GLY A 318 6.00 10.22 13.53
CA GLY A 318 5.42 11.00 14.62
C GLY A 318 4.03 11.56 14.29
N SER A 319 3.48 12.28 15.26
CA SER A 319 2.42 13.25 15.00
C SER A 319 3.10 14.53 14.51
N ASP A 320 2.85 14.91 13.27
CA ASP A 320 3.33 16.17 12.73
C ASP A 320 2.29 17.24 13.01
N ASN A 321 2.70 18.39 13.56
CA ASN A 321 1.78 19.51 13.74
C ASN A 321 1.37 20.04 12.35
N ASP A 322 2.34 20.51 11.55
CA ASP A 322 2.07 21.05 10.22
C ASP A 322 3.05 20.47 9.18
N LEU A 323 2.55 20.16 7.98
CA LEU A 323 3.34 19.74 6.84
C LEU A 323 2.92 20.49 5.56
N SER A 324 3.87 21.20 4.97
CA SER A 324 3.70 21.86 3.67
C SER A 324 4.71 21.33 2.65
N VAL A 325 4.24 20.87 1.49
CA VAL A 325 5.08 20.41 0.39
C VAL A 325 4.71 21.18 -0.87
N THR A 326 5.67 21.89 -1.44
CA THR A 326 5.58 22.48 -2.78
C THR A 326 6.54 21.73 -3.70
N ALA A 327 6.00 21.05 -4.70
CA ALA A 327 6.78 20.36 -5.72
C ALA A 327 6.36 20.82 -7.12
N SER A 328 6.74 20.13 -8.20
CA SER A 328 6.28 20.48 -9.55
C SER A 328 5.67 19.29 -10.30
N SER A 329 5.26 19.53 -11.55
CA SER A 329 4.62 18.55 -12.43
C SER A 329 5.49 17.36 -12.81
N VAL A 330 6.80 17.40 -12.56
CA VAL A 330 7.69 16.24 -12.78
C VAL A 330 7.66 15.23 -11.63
N THR A 331 7.02 15.58 -10.52
CA THR A 331 6.91 14.70 -9.34
C THR A 331 5.99 13.53 -9.66
N THR A 332 6.49 12.30 -9.54
CA THR A 332 5.68 11.10 -9.74
C THR A 332 5.13 10.56 -8.43
N GLN A 333 5.84 10.73 -7.32
CA GLN A 333 5.48 10.14 -6.04
C GLN A 333 5.89 11.02 -4.85
N ILE A 334 4.97 11.13 -3.88
CA ILE A 334 5.21 11.70 -2.55
C ILE A 334 4.72 10.68 -1.52
N ASP A 335 5.63 10.18 -0.69
CA ASP A 335 5.31 9.27 0.42
C ASP A 335 5.47 10.02 1.74
N ILE A 336 4.42 9.96 2.58
CA ILE A 336 4.37 10.60 3.91
C ILE A 336 4.00 9.53 4.93
N ALA A 337 4.89 9.31 5.92
CA ALA A 337 4.72 8.26 6.92
C ALA A 337 4.04 8.72 8.22
N ALA A 338 3.69 10.00 8.32
CA ALA A 338 3.10 10.61 9.51
C ALA A 338 1.85 9.85 10.00
N LYS A 339 1.66 9.77 11.32
CA LYS A 339 0.48 9.12 11.93
C LYS A 339 -0.68 10.09 12.15
N LYS A 340 -0.37 11.37 12.35
CA LYS A 340 -1.32 12.47 12.47
C LYS A 340 -0.70 13.71 11.85
N ILE A 341 -1.53 14.53 11.21
CA ILE A 341 -1.15 15.84 10.65
C ILE A 341 -2.21 16.86 11.07
N ASP A 342 -1.86 17.98 11.69
CA ASP A 342 -2.86 19.04 11.96
C ASP A 342 -3.15 19.78 10.65
N ASN A 343 -2.13 20.40 10.03
CA ASN A 343 -2.29 21.10 8.75
C ASN A 343 -1.47 20.48 7.62
N LEU A 344 -2.13 19.88 6.63
CA LEU A 344 -1.51 19.37 5.41
C LEU A 344 -1.70 20.35 4.25
N THR A 345 -0.60 20.78 3.63
CA THR A 345 -0.62 21.52 2.36
C THR A 345 0.27 20.83 1.33
N ILE A 346 -0.28 20.45 0.18
CA ILE A 346 0.47 19.94 -0.98
C ILE A 346 0.13 20.79 -2.21
N ALA A 347 1.11 21.52 -2.70
CA ALA A 347 0.95 22.54 -3.72
C ALA A 347 1.77 22.25 -4.99
N SER A 348 1.26 22.74 -6.12
CA SER A 348 1.95 22.79 -7.43
C SER A 348 2.30 21.42 -8.06
N VAL A 349 1.77 20.33 -7.51
CA VAL A 349 1.81 19.00 -8.17
C VAL A 349 0.76 18.92 -9.27
N SER A 350 0.91 17.95 -10.17
CA SER A 350 -0.05 17.71 -11.26
C SER A 350 -0.18 16.21 -11.54
N SER A 351 -1.33 15.76 -12.06
CA SER A 351 -1.47 14.40 -12.59
C SER A 351 -0.29 14.07 -13.53
N PRO A 352 0.39 12.91 -13.37
CA PRO A 352 -0.06 11.72 -12.64
C PRO A 352 0.50 11.55 -11.21
N THR A 353 0.93 12.61 -10.50
CA THR A 353 1.54 12.48 -9.16
C THR A 353 0.68 11.64 -8.21
N ILE A 354 1.29 10.64 -7.56
CA ILE A 354 0.68 9.83 -6.50
C ILE A 354 1.15 10.35 -5.15
N ILE A 355 0.21 10.68 -4.27
CA ILE A 355 0.48 11.07 -2.89
C ILE A 355 0.00 9.93 -1.99
N ASN A 356 0.92 9.34 -1.23
CA ASN A 356 0.65 8.27 -0.28
C ASN A 356 0.81 8.79 1.15
N ILE A 357 -0.31 8.85 1.88
CA ILE A 357 -0.34 9.16 3.33
C ILE A 357 -1.05 8.00 4.03
N LYS A 358 -0.44 6.82 3.94
CA LYS A 358 -1.12 5.55 4.27
C LYS A 358 -1.26 5.30 5.76
N SER A 359 -0.42 5.94 6.58
CA SER A 359 -0.37 5.73 8.03
C SER A 359 -1.19 6.75 8.83
N ALA A 360 -1.58 7.87 8.21
CA ALA A 360 -2.27 8.94 8.94
C ALA A 360 -3.70 8.53 9.29
N THR A 361 -4.04 8.53 10.58
CA THR A 361 -5.40 8.24 11.05
C THR A 361 -6.27 9.49 11.12
N GLU A 362 -5.65 10.66 11.20
CA GLU A 362 -6.29 11.95 11.42
C GLU A 362 -5.54 13.04 10.64
N ILE A 363 -6.31 13.85 9.90
CA ILE A 363 -5.86 15.10 9.29
C ILE A 363 -6.88 16.19 9.64
N ASP A 364 -6.48 17.20 10.40
CA ASP A 364 -7.41 18.24 10.87
C ASP A 364 -7.80 19.17 9.72
N ASP A 365 -6.82 19.71 8.99
CA ASP A 365 -7.04 20.52 7.79
C ASP A 365 -6.15 20.06 6.63
N ALA A 366 -6.74 19.90 5.45
CA ALA A 366 -6.06 19.40 4.26
C ALA A 366 -6.29 20.30 3.03
N SER A 367 -5.20 20.69 2.38
CA SER A 367 -5.19 21.40 1.10
C SER A 367 -4.27 20.67 0.13
N VAL A 368 -4.82 20.00 -0.88
CA VAL A 368 -4.05 19.26 -1.88
C VAL A 368 -4.47 19.75 -3.26
N SER A 369 -3.51 20.15 -4.09
CA SER A 369 -3.78 20.69 -5.43
C SER A 369 -3.19 19.83 -6.55
N GLY A 370 -4.03 19.40 -7.50
CA GLY A 370 -3.60 18.83 -8.77
C GLY A 370 -3.10 17.38 -8.76
N ALA A 371 -3.27 16.61 -7.68
CA ALA A 371 -2.74 15.24 -7.64
C ALA A 371 -3.42 14.31 -8.67
N GLY A 372 -2.69 13.34 -9.21
CA GLY A 372 -3.33 12.25 -9.95
C GLY A 372 -4.06 11.31 -9.00
N GLN A 373 -3.42 10.95 -7.88
CA GLN A 373 -4.02 10.08 -6.88
C GLN A 373 -3.64 10.54 -5.46
N LEU A 374 -4.60 10.46 -4.54
CA LEU A 374 -4.40 10.68 -3.12
C LEU A 374 -4.85 9.42 -2.35
N TRP A 375 -3.92 8.79 -1.64
CA TRP A 375 -4.16 7.56 -0.87
C TRP A 375 -4.06 7.86 0.62
N LEU A 376 -5.18 7.78 1.35
CA LEU A 376 -5.28 7.94 2.80
C LEU A 376 -5.81 6.64 3.44
N ASP A 377 -5.03 5.56 3.33
CA ASP A 377 -5.48 4.19 3.63
C ASP A 377 -6.01 4.01 5.07
N ALA A 378 -5.33 4.58 6.06
CA ALA A 378 -5.69 4.48 7.48
C ALA A 378 -6.56 5.64 8.00
N MET A 379 -6.94 6.59 7.15
CA MET A 379 -7.62 7.80 7.60
C MET A 379 -9.02 7.50 8.13
N THR A 380 -9.27 7.92 9.37
CA THR A 380 -10.56 7.78 10.07
C THR A 380 -11.24 9.11 10.35
N SER A 381 -10.44 10.19 10.43
CA SER A 381 -10.92 11.57 10.65
C SER A 381 -10.26 12.50 9.63
N LEU A 382 -11.11 13.26 8.93
CA LEU A 382 -10.71 14.34 8.04
C LEU A 382 -11.55 15.56 8.43
N GLY A 383 -10.90 16.63 8.88
CA GLY A 383 -11.58 17.89 9.16
C GLY A 383 -11.80 18.70 7.88
N THR A 384 -11.34 19.95 7.82
CA THR A 384 -11.60 20.81 6.65
C THR A 384 -10.71 20.38 5.48
N ALA A 385 -11.32 20.02 4.35
CA ALA A 385 -10.58 19.50 3.21
C ALA A 385 -10.88 20.29 1.93
N THR A 386 -9.84 20.78 1.27
CA THR A 386 -9.86 21.28 -0.12
C THR A 386 -8.93 20.40 -0.95
N ILE A 387 -9.47 19.34 -1.52
CA ILE A 387 -8.70 18.32 -2.25
C ILE A 387 -9.02 18.40 -3.74
N SER A 388 -7.95 18.53 -4.54
CA SER A 388 -7.91 18.33 -5.98
C SER A 388 -7.05 17.13 -6.28
N ALA A 389 -7.72 16.02 -6.61
CA ALA A 389 -7.12 14.79 -7.05
C ALA A 389 -8.01 14.11 -8.09
N ASP A 390 -7.45 13.44 -9.11
CA ASP A 390 -8.28 12.65 -10.03
C ASP A 390 -8.94 11.49 -9.26
N ILE A 391 -8.17 10.79 -8.40
CA ILE A 391 -8.66 9.73 -7.52
C ILE A 391 -8.33 10.05 -6.06
N MET A 392 -9.32 9.93 -5.18
CA MET A 392 -9.16 9.99 -3.73
C MET A 392 -9.60 8.66 -3.11
N ASN A 393 -8.64 7.88 -2.61
CA ASN A 393 -8.88 6.60 -1.95
C ASN A 393 -8.77 6.75 -0.44
N VAL A 394 -9.89 6.49 0.26
CA VAL A 394 -10.05 6.70 1.71
C VAL A 394 -10.85 5.56 2.35
N PRO A 395 -10.35 4.31 2.27
CA PRO A 395 -11.13 3.12 2.58
C PRO A 395 -11.52 2.99 4.06
N ALA A 396 -10.76 3.57 4.99
CA ALA A 396 -11.02 3.53 6.43
C ALA A 396 -11.91 4.69 6.95
N TRP A 397 -12.26 5.66 6.09
CA TRP A 397 -13.01 6.84 6.52
C TRP A 397 -14.46 6.46 6.86
N ALA A 398 -14.77 6.39 8.15
CA ALA A 398 -16.03 5.80 8.62
C ALA A 398 -17.18 6.81 8.69
N THR A 399 -16.92 8.05 9.13
CA THR A 399 -17.92 9.11 9.32
C THR A 399 -17.35 10.48 8.98
N ASN A 400 -18.19 11.39 8.51
CA ASN A 400 -17.82 12.80 8.35
C ASN A 400 -18.32 13.61 9.57
N ALA A 401 -17.38 14.07 10.40
CA ALA A 401 -17.67 14.77 11.65
C ALA A 401 -18.44 16.09 11.45
N GLY A 402 -18.27 16.73 10.29
CA GLY A 402 -18.98 17.94 9.87
C GLY A 402 -19.32 17.94 8.38
N ALA A 403 -19.80 19.08 7.89
CA ALA A 403 -20.04 19.26 6.46
C ALA A 403 -18.71 19.24 5.69
N THR A 404 -18.62 18.41 4.65
CA THR A 404 -17.41 18.22 3.85
C THR A 404 -17.67 18.61 2.41
N THR A 405 -16.76 19.37 1.79
CA THR A 405 -16.85 19.75 0.38
C THR A 405 -15.57 19.34 -0.34
N LEU A 406 -15.70 18.45 -1.33
CA LEU A 406 -14.61 18.04 -2.23
C LEU A 406 -14.95 18.56 -3.63
N SER A 407 -14.41 19.74 -3.96
CA SER A 407 -14.82 20.48 -5.15
C SER A 407 -14.19 20.00 -6.45
N THR A 408 -13.10 19.22 -6.37
CA THR A 408 -12.29 18.87 -7.56
C THR A 408 -11.88 17.41 -7.62
N VAL A 409 -12.32 16.59 -6.66
CA VAL A 409 -12.17 15.12 -6.72
C VAL A 409 -13.04 14.56 -7.84
N LEU A 410 -12.49 13.72 -8.72
CA LEU A 410 -13.23 13.09 -9.82
C LEU A 410 -13.73 11.68 -9.48
N ASP A 411 -12.96 10.90 -8.71
CA ASP A 411 -13.31 9.56 -8.23
C ASP A 411 -13.07 9.46 -6.72
N LEU A 412 -14.15 9.28 -5.94
CA LEU A 412 -14.09 9.12 -4.49
C LEU A 412 -14.37 7.68 -4.08
N GLN A 413 -13.35 7.03 -3.52
CA GLN A 413 -13.40 5.65 -3.03
C GLN A 413 -13.40 5.64 -1.50
N ALA A 414 -14.58 5.83 -0.90
CA ALA A 414 -14.80 5.91 0.55
C ALA A 414 -15.69 4.75 1.04
N ALA A 415 -15.24 3.51 0.81
CA ALA A 415 -16.08 2.31 0.96
C ALA A 415 -16.62 2.07 2.39
N ALA A 416 -15.99 2.62 3.42
CA ALA A 416 -16.47 2.54 4.81
C ALA A 416 -17.35 3.74 5.23
N LEU A 417 -17.44 4.79 4.41
CA LEU A 417 -18.08 6.04 4.80
C LEU A 417 -19.59 5.87 4.92
N SER A 418 -20.06 5.85 6.17
CA SER A 418 -21.44 6.07 6.53
C SER A 418 -21.63 7.56 6.80
N GLN A 419 -22.10 8.28 5.78
CA GLN A 419 -22.31 9.71 5.84
C GLN A 419 -23.28 10.08 6.97
N THR A 420 -22.85 11.01 7.83
CA THR A 420 -23.64 11.56 8.94
C THR A 420 -23.94 13.05 8.79
N ASN A 421 -23.15 13.77 7.99
CA ASN A 421 -23.33 15.19 7.67
C ASN A 421 -23.30 15.43 6.16
N SER A 422 -23.56 16.65 5.69
CA SER A 422 -23.52 16.96 4.26
C SER A 422 -22.16 16.67 3.62
N LEU A 423 -22.17 16.01 2.46
CA LEU A 423 -21.01 15.77 1.60
C LEU A 423 -21.31 16.37 0.21
N THR A 424 -20.55 17.38 -0.17
CA THR A 424 -20.65 18.04 -1.48
C THR A 424 -19.48 17.63 -2.35
N LEU A 425 -19.77 17.01 -3.51
CA LEU A 425 -18.81 16.49 -4.47
C LEU A 425 -19.03 17.16 -5.82
N THR A 426 -18.46 18.35 -6.04
CA THR A 426 -18.84 19.21 -7.17
C THR A 426 -18.53 18.60 -8.54
N LEU A 427 -17.40 17.91 -8.68
CA LEU A 427 -16.91 17.35 -9.96
C LEU A 427 -16.80 15.82 -9.96
N ALA A 428 -17.19 15.15 -8.88
CA ALA A 428 -17.05 13.70 -8.78
C ALA A 428 -17.97 13.00 -9.78
N LYS A 429 -17.39 12.11 -10.59
CA LYS A 429 -18.08 11.27 -11.58
C LYS A 429 -18.31 9.86 -11.08
N THR A 430 -17.44 9.36 -10.21
CA THR A 430 -17.60 8.04 -9.57
C THR A 430 -17.50 8.22 -8.07
N VAL A 431 -18.46 7.64 -7.36
CA VAL A 431 -18.52 7.72 -5.90
C VAL A 431 -18.91 6.36 -5.33
N LYS A 432 -18.10 5.86 -4.40
CA LYS A 432 -18.38 4.66 -3.62
C LYS A 432 -18.44 5.00 -2.13
N LEU A 433 -19.58 4.75 -1.51
CA LEU A 433 -19.83 4.97 -0.08
C LEU A 433 -20.38 3.69 0.57
N LYS A 434 -20.35 3.62 1.90
CA LYS A 434 -21.12 2.63 2.65
C LYS A 434 -22.59 3.00 2.70
N SER A 435 -22.90 4.21 3.16
CA SER A 435 -24.28 4.70 3.26
C SER A 435 -24.35 6.22 3.13
N THR A 436 -25.49 6.72 2.67
CA THR A 436 -25.86 8.13 2.81
C THR A 436 -26.74 8.33 4.05
N SER A 437 -26.82 9.55 4.59
CA SER A 437 -27.85 9.86 5.61
C SER A 437 -29.25 10.06 4.99
N GLY A 438 -29.38 9.83 3.67
CA GLY A 438 -30.59 10.04 2.90
C GLY A 438 -30.93 11.52 2.71
N ASN A 439 -32.21 11.80 2.53
CA ASN A 439 -32.74 13.15 2.47
C ASN A 439 -33.03 13.65 3.90
N VAL A 440 -32.39 14.75 4.31
CA VAL A 440 -32.52 15.31 5.67
C VAL A 440 -33.81 16.13 5.81
N THR A 441 -34.26 16.75 4.71
CA THR A 441 -35.51 17.51 4.56
C THR A 441 -35.94 17.52 3.08
N VAL A 442 -37.19 17.91 2.79
CA VAL A 442 -37.64 18.19 1.41
C VAL A 442 -36.73 19.26 0.80
N GLY A 443 -35.92 18.90 -0.21
CA GLY A 443 -34.94 19.78 -0.86
C GLY A 443 -33.56 19.87 -0.17
N GLY A 444 -33.36 19.24 0.99
CA GLY A 444 -32.08 19.18 1.70
C GLY A 444 -31.43 17.81 1.56
N LYS A 445 -30.56 17.64 0.56
CA LYS A 445 -29.82 16.39 0.34
C LYS A 445 -28.53 16.37 1.14
N SER A 446 -28.27 15.22 1.78
CA SER A 446 -27.00 15.03 2.48
C SER A 446 -25.86 14.82 1.48
N LEU A 447 -26.09 14.12 0.38
CA LEU A 447 -25.12 13.97 -0.72
C LEU A 447 -25.48 14.93 -1.87
N VAL A 448 -24.57 15.81 -2.23
CA VAL A 448 -24.71 16.74 -3.35
C VAL A 448 -23.60 16.45 -4.36
N ALA A 449 -23.92 15.83 -5.49
CA ALA A 449 -22.93 15.42 -6.50
C ALA A 449 -23.46 15.69 -7.93
N PRO A 450 -23.43 16.95 -8.41
CA PRO A 450 -24.11 17.33 -9.67
C PRO A 450 -23.48 16.73 -10.94
N ALA A 451 -22.23 16.28 -10.86
CA ALA A 451 -21.49 15.68 -11.98
C ALA A 451 -21.41 14.15 -11.93
N ILE A 452 -22.13 13.51 -11.01
CA ILE A 452 -22.04 12.06 -10.77
C ILE A 452 -22.50 11.27 -11.98
N GLU A 453 -21.70 10.29 -12.42
CA GLU A 453 -22.07 9.35 -13.48
C GLU A 453 -22.32 7.94 -12.90
N ASN A 454 -21.59 7.54 -11.85
CA ASN A 454 -21.71 6.23 -11.20
C ASN A 454 -21.74 6.36 -9.67
N LEU A 455 -22.81 5.88 -9.05
CA LEU A 455 -22.97 5.88 -7.58
C LEU A 455 -23.10 4.44 -7.07
N THR A 456 -22.23 4.07 -6.13
CA THR A 456 -22.31 2.78 -5.41
C THR A 456 -22.47 3.01 -3.91
N ILE A 457 -23.53 2.44 -3.34
CA ILE A 457 -23.83 2.43 -1.90
C ILE A 457 -23.87 0.97 -1.43
N SER A 458 -22.91 0.54 -0.62
CA SER A 458 -22.78 -0.89 -0.28
C SER A 458 -23.66 -1.37 0.88
N ALA A 459 -24.20 -0.47 1.70
CA ALA A 459 -25.03 -0.80 2.85
C ALA A 459 -25.84 0.43 3.34
N GLN A 460 -26.82 0.89 2.56
CA GLN A 460 -27.67 2.04 2.89
C GLN A 460 -28.31 1.88 4.27
N SER A 461 -28.13 2.91 5.11
CA SER A 461 -28.52 2.91 6.53
C SER A 461 -29.99 2.53 6.70
N LYS A 462 -30.27 1.63 7.65
CA LYS A 462 -31.60 1.11 8.00
C LYS A 462 -32.68 2.17 8.25
N SER A 463 -32.30 3.40 8.57
CA SER A 463 -33.20 4.50 8.90
C SER A 463 -33.34 5.57 7.82
N ALA A 464 -32.68 5.43 6.67
CA ALA A 464 -32.60 6.49 5.66
C ALA A 464 -32.81 5.97 4.23
N SER A 465 -33.62 6.70 3.46
CA SER A 465 -33.85 6.42 2.04
C SER A 465 -33.11 7.40 1.14
N LEU A 466 -32.67 6.93 -0.03
CA LEU A 466 -32.04 7.75 -1.06
C LEU A 466 -33.06 8.12 -2.14
N SER A 467 -33.22 9.42 -2.40
CA SER A 467 -34.05 9.93 -3.50
C SER A 467 -33.20 10.33 -4.70
N ILE A 468 -33.51 9.76 -5.86
CA ILE A 468 -32.94 10.10 -7.16
C ILE A 468 -33.97 10.88 -7.96
N ASP A 469 -33.66 12.14 -8.25
CA ASP A 469 -34.51 13.11 -8.92
C ASP A 469 -33.66 14.01 -9.85
N GLY A 470 -34.15 15.21 -10.20
CA GLY A 470 -33.46 16.19 -11.03
C GLY A 470 -32.05 16.62 -10.58
N ASP A 471 -31.67 16.48 -9.30
CA ASP A 471 -30.30 16.83 -8.90
C ASP A 471 -29.27 15.77 -9.32
N TYR A 472 -29.73 14.60 -9.78
CA TYR A 472 -28.90 13.51 -10.30
C TYR A 472 -28.99 13.41 -11.83
N ASP A 473 -29.16 14.54 -12.52
CA ASP A 473 -29.35 14.61 -13.99
C ASP A 473 -28.27 13.88 -14.80
N THR A 474 -27.04 13.82 -14.26
CA THR A 474 -25.87 13.20 -14.90
C THR A 474 -25.66 11.72 -14.54
N LEU A 475 -26.37 11.20 -13.53
CA LEU A 475 -26.21 9.84 -13.02
C LEU A 475 -26.63 8.83 -14.09
N LYS A 476 -25.77 7.88 -14.41
CA LYS A 476 -26.04 6.80 -15.38
C LYS A 476 -26.32 5.48 -14.69
N VAL A 477 -25.52 5.15 -13.68
CA VAL A 477 -25.58 3.87 -12.98
C VAL A 477 -25.72 4.07 -11.48
N LEU A 478 -26.76 3.45 -10.91
CA LEU A 478 -26.96 3.32 -9.46
C LEU A 478 -26.82 1.86 -9.04
N VAL A 479 -25.95 1.61 -8.07
CA VAL A 479 -25.85 0.33 -7.36
C VAL A 479 -26.06 0.59 -5.86
N LEU A 480 -27.05 -0.05 -5.25
CA LEU A 480 -27.36 0.16 -3.83
C LEU A 480 -27.81 -1.12 -3.13
N ASP A 481 -27.08 -1.51 -2.08
CA ASP A 481 -27.52 -2.55 -1.15
C ASP A 481 -28.00 -1.93 0.16
N GLY A 482 -29.10 -2.45 0.73
CA GLY A 482 -29.64 -2.02 2.02
C GLY A 482 -29.03 -2.77 3.21
N ALA A 483 -28.74 -2.05 4.30
CA ALA A 483 -28.35 -2.66 5.57
C ALA A 483 -29.57 -3.21 6.33
N ALA A 484 -29.40 -4.36 6.98
CA ALA A 484 -30.41 -4.95 7.85
C ALA A 484 -30.53 -4.20 9.19
N ALA A 485 -31.76 -4.01 9.66
CA ALA A 485 -32.05 -3.57 11.00
C ALA A 485 -31.91 -4.72 12.03
N ASP A 486 -31.77 -4.33 13.30
CA ASP A 486 -31.78 -5.25 14.44
C ASP A 486 -33.15 -5.17 15.11
N GLY A 487 -33.59 -6.24 15.76
CA GLY A 487 -34.84 -6.28 16.51
C GLY A 487 -36.08 -6.35 15.62
N ASP A 488 -37.16 -5.70 16.07
CA ASP A 488 -38.43 -5.63 15.32
C ASP A 488 -38.22 -4.85 14.01
N LEU A 489 -38.31 -5.55 12.87
CA LEU A 489 -37.98 -4.98 11.57
C LEU A 489 -39.06 -4.02 11.07
N ASP A 490 -40.33 -4.22 11.43
CA ASP A 490 -41.44 -3.36 10.97
C ASP A 490 -41.27 -1.91 11.39
N VAL A 491 -40.66 -1.68 12.56
CA VAL A 491 -40.42 -0.33 13.08
C VAL A 491 -39.04 0.22 12.75
N ASN A 492 -38.06 -0.64 12.48
CA ASN A 492 -36.64 -0.25 12.37
C ASN A 492 -36.08 -0.31 10.94
N GLN A 493 -36.71 -1.04 10.02
CA GLN A 493 -36.29 -1.15 8.62
C GLN A 493 -37.07 -0.13 7.77
N LEU A 494 -36.52 1.08 7.65
CA LEU A 494 -37.14 2.24 6.97
C LEU A 494 -36.35 2.72 5.73
N ASN A 495 -35.23 2.06 5.43
CA ASN A 495 -34.38 2.38 4.31
C ASN A 495 -35.03 2.05 2.97
N GLY A 496 -34.56 2.72 1.93
CA GLY A 496 -35.12 2.52 0.60
C GLY A 496 -34.49 3.38 -0.46
N VAL A 497 -34.99 3.19 -1.68
CA VAL A 497 -34.61 3.98 -2.84
C VAL A 497 -35.86 4.46 -3.53
N GLU A 498 -35.91 5.76 -3.82
CA GLU A 498 -37.00 6.39 -4.58
C GLU A 498 -36.40 7.04 -5.83
N VAL A 499 -36.97 6.75 -6.98
CA VAL A 499 -36.56 7.31 -8.27
C VAL A 499 -37.77 7.97 -8.91
N VAL A 500 -37.65 9.26 -9.22
CA VAL A 500 -38.69 10.06 -9.86
C VAL A 500 -38.19 10.68 -11.16
N ALA A 501 -39.08 11.36 -11.89
CA ALA A 501 -38.70 12.14 -13.05
C ALA A 501 -37.61 13.17 -12.71
N GLY A 502 -36.61 13.30 -13.59
CA GLY A 502 -35.58 14.35 -13.50
C GLY A 502 -34.15 13.85 -13.64
N ALA A 503 -33.84 12.61 -13.27
CA ALA A 503 -32.52 12.01 -13.51
C ALA A 503 -32.37 11.62 -15.00
N ALA A 504 -32.08 12.58 -15.87
CA ALA A 504 -32.23 12.39 -17.32
C ALA A 504 -31.23 11.41 -17.93
N ALA A 505 -30.06 11.20 -17.32
CA ALA A 505 -29.04 10.28 -17.83
C ALA A 505 -29.14 8.83 -17.30
N LEU A 506 -30.03 8.53 -16.36
CA LEU A 506 -30.06 7.25 -15.65
C LEU A 506 -30.42 6.11 -16.60
N THR A 507 -29.54 5.10 -16.73
CA THR A 507 -29.74 3.94 -17.62
C THR A 507 -29.93 2.64 -16.84
N ASP A 508 -29.25 2.50 -15.71
CA ASP A 508 -29.15 1.24 -14.97
C ASP A 508 -29.36 1.44 -13.46
N ILE A 509 -30.25 0.63 -12.87
CA ILE A 509 -30.45 0.54 -11.43
C ILE A 509 -30.26 -0.91 -11.00
N THR A 510 -29.40 -1.11 -10.01
CA THR A 510 -29.29 -2.38 -9.27
C THR A 510 -29.53 -2.10 -7.79
N VAL A 511 -30.52 -2.75 -7.20
CA VAL A 511 -30.80 -2.67 -5.75
C VAL A 511 -30.78 -4.06 -5.11
N GLY A 512 -30.27 -4.14 -3.89
CA GLY A 512 -30.16 -5.38 -3.13
C GLY A 512 -30.11 -5.19 -1.62
N GLY A 513 -29.56 -6.18 -0.91
CA GLY A 513 -29.52 -6.19 0.56
C GLY A 513 -30.91 -6.32 1.20
N LYS A 514 -31.13 -5.72 2.37
CA LYS A 514 -32.44 -5.68 3.04
C LYS A 514 -33.01 -4.25 2.98
N LEU A 515 -34.12 -4.06 2.26
CA LEU A 515 -34.75 -2.76 2.01
C LEU A 515 -36.24 -2.74 2.40
N SER A 516 -36.69 -1.62 2.98
CA SER A 516 -38.13 -1.41 3.23
C SER A 516 -38.90 -1.09 1.95
N LYS A 517 -38.27 -0.35 1.03
CA LYS A 517 -38.91 0.09 -0.21
C LYS A 517 -37.92 0.33 -1.35
N PHE A 518 -38.37 0.02 -2.55
CA PHE A 518 -37.79 0.44 -3.82
C PHE A 518 -38.92 0.95 -4.73
N ILE A 519 -38.92 2.25 -4.99
CA ILE A 519 -40.00 2.92 -5.73
C ILE A 519 -39.40 3.63 -6.94
N VAL A 520 -39.98 3.39 -8.11
CA VAL A 520 -39.64 4.04 -9.37
C VAL A 520 -40.95 4.56 -9.97
N THR A 521 -41.10 5.89 -10.05
CA THR A 521 -42.32 6.54 -10.53
C THR A 521 -42.01 7.49 -11.69
N SER A 522 -42.51 7.16 -12.88
CA SER A 522 -42.34 7.94 -14.11
C SER A 522 -40.89 8.40 -14.33
N PRO A 523 -39.90 7.49 -14.30
CA PRO A 523 -38.50 7.85 -14.49
C PRO A 523 -38.26 8.39 -15.91
N ALA A 524 -37.07 8.93 -16.16
CA ALA A 524 -36.67 9.33 -17.50
C ALA A 524 -36.68 8.12 -18.47
N ALA A 525 -37.04 8.36 -19.74
CA ALA A 525 -37.11 7.33 -20.77
C ALA A 525 -35.74 6.70 -21.13
N THR A 526 -34.66 7.23 -20.58
CA THR A 526 -33.30 6.72 -20.65
C THR A 526 -33.09 5.48 -19.78
N LEU A 527 -33.88 5.28 -18.73
CA LEU A 527 -33.77 4.10 -17.86
C LEU A 527 -34.13 2.84 -18.65
N LYS A 528 -33.17 1.92 -18.77
CA LYS A 528 -33.29 0.68 -19.56
C LYS A 528 -33.37 -0.58 -18.71
N ASN A 529 -32.63 -0.61 -17.61
CA ASN A 529 -32.43 -1.82 -16.84
C ASN A 529 -32.70 -1.59 -15.36
N ILE A 530 -33.52 -2.46 -14.77
CA ILE A 530 -33.72 -2.57 -13.32
C ILE A 530 -33.37 -4.00 -12.91
N THR A 531 -32.55 -4.14 -11.89
CA THR A 531 -32.27 -5.42 -11.22
C THR A 531 -32.53 -5.28 -9.73
N THR A 532 -33.26 -6.23 -9.16
CA THR A 532 -33.47 -6.36 -7.71
C THR A 532 -32.90 -7.69 -7.23
N ALA A 533 -32.37 -7.71 -6.01
CA ALA A 533 -31.86 -8.88 -5.31
C ALA A 533 -32.08 -8.74 -3.79
N GLY A 534 -31.68 -9.75 -3.01
CA GLY A 534 -31.80 -9.70 -1.55
C GLY A 534 -33.26 -9.79 -1.09
N GLU A 535 -33.63 -8.98 -0.10
CA GLU A 535 -34.95 -8.97 0.53
C GLU A 535 -35.52 -7.55 0.49
N ILE A 536 -36.67 -7.35 -0.16
CA ILE A 536 -37.31 -6.05 -0.30
C ILE A 536 -38.80 -6.15 -0.01
N ARG A 537 -39.29 -5.35 0.94
CA ARG A 537 -40.71 -5.41 1.34
C ARG A 537 -41.64 -4.79 0.29
N LEU A 538 -41.34 -3.58 -0.18
CA LEU A 538 -42.15 -2.87 -1.16
C LEU A 538 -41.36 -2.60 -2.42
N VAL A 539 -41.82 -3.13 -3.56
CA VAL A 539 -41.30 -2.78 -4.88
C VAL A 539 -42.42 -2.19 -5.72
N SER A 540 -42.23 -0.96 -6.21
CA SER A 540 -43.17 -0.29 -7.09
C SER A 540 -42.44 0.31 -8.29
N ILE A 541 -42.71 -0.23 -9.49
CA ILE A 541 -42.13 0.23 -10.75
C ILE A 541 -43.29 0.65 -11.65
N SER A 542 -43.48 1.97 -11.79
CA SER A 542 -44.61 2.54 -12.50
C SER A 542 -44.18 3.58 -13.52
N GLY A 543 -44.74 3.50 -14.73
CA GLY A 543 -44.54 4.52 -15.78
C GLY A 543 -43.13 4.56 -16.37
N ALA A 544 -42.36 3.48 -16.27
CA ALA A 544 -41.01 3.40 -16.82
C ALA A 544 -41.06 3.08 -18.33
N THR A 545 -41.56 4.03 -19.14
CA THR A 545 -41.76 3.88 -20.60
C THR A 545 -40.49 3.51 -21.39
N GLY A 546 -39.31 3.81 -20.81
CA GLY A 546 -38.00 3.50 -21.36
C GLY A 546 -37.51 2.07 -21.11
N LEU A 547 -38.06 1.39 -20.10
CA LEU A 547 -37.54 0.16 -19.48
C LEU A 547 -37.61 -1.02 -20.43
N GLU A 548 -36.48 -1.67 -20.66
CA GLU A 548 -36.34 -2.78 -21.61
C GLU A 548 -36.07 -4.11 -20.88
N ASN A 549 -35.43 -4.08 -19.71
CA ASN A 549 -35.16 -5.25 -18.90
C ASN A 549 -35.52 -5.00 -17.42
N ALA A 550 -36.26 -5.92 -16.82
CA ALA A 550 -36.59 -5.94 -15.40
C ALA A 550 -36.29 -7.33 -14.82
N THR A 551 -35.21 -7.44 -14.04
CA THR A 551 -34.84 -8.67 -13.33
C THR A 551 -35.31 -8.58 -11.89
N ILE A 552 -36.38 -9.31 -11.56
CA ILE A 552 -36.96 -9.31 -10.22
C ILE A 552 -36.46 -10.53 -9.43
N GLY A 553 -35.35 -10.37 -8.71
CA GLY A 553 -34.67 -11.46 -8.01
C GLY A 553 -34.68 -11.36 -6.49
N HIS A 554 -35.42 -10.39 -5.92
CA HIS A 554 -35.57 -10.23 -4.47
C HIS A 554 -36.66 -11.16 -3.90
N ASP A 555 -36.55 -11.42 -2.60
CA ASP A 555 -37.53 -12.11 -1.76
C ASP A 555 -38.19 -11.10 -0.77
N HIS A 556 -39.14 -11.57 0.03
CA HIS A 556 -39.74 -10.83 1.14
C HIS A 556 -38.75 -10.60 2.29
N VAL A 557 -39.03 -9.58 3.11
CA VAL A 557 -38.27 -9.27 4.32
C VAL A 557 -38.91 -9.97 5.51
N GLU A 558 -38.37 -11.13 5.88
CA GLU A 558 -38.82 -11.92 7.03
C GLU A 558 -38.93 -11.08 8.32
N GLY A 559 -40.09 -11.15 8.98
CA GLY A 559 -40.38 -10.37 10.18
C GLY A 559 -40.93 -8.96 9.93
N MET A 560 -41.21 -8.58 8.68
CA MET A 560 -42.01 -7.41 8.33
C MET A 560 -43.42 -7.79 7.85
N LEU A 561 -44.30 -6.80 7.66
CA LEU A 561 -45.52 -6.98 6.87
C LEU A 561 -45.22 -7.63 5.50
N GLY A 562 -46.18 -8.42 4.99
CA GLY A 562 -46.07 -9.09 3.69
C GLY A 562 -45.66 -8.15 2.54
N ALA A 563 -45.09 -8.73 1.49
CA ALA A 563 -44.53 -8.00 0.37
C ALA A 563 -45.61 -7.27 -0.45
N GLU A 564 -45.25 -6.09 -0.94
CA GLU A 564 -46.08 -5.28 -1.86
C GLU A 564 -45.33 -5.14 -3.18
N PHE A 565 -45.91 -5.65 -4.26
CA PHE A 565 -45.32 -5.59 -5.59
C PHE A 565 -46.25 -4.86 -6.56
N THR A 566 -45.76 -3.80 -7.18
CA THR A 566 -46.47 -3.02 -8.20
C THR A 566 -45.60 -2.88 -9.44
N PHE A 567 -46.15 -3.24 -10.60
CA PHE A 567 -45.47 -3.17 -11.89
C PHE A 567 -46.45 -2.66 -12.95
N ASN A 568 -46.54 -1.34 -13.10
CA ASN A 568 -47.59 -0.71 -13.88
C ASN A 568 -47.06 0.15 -15.03
N ASN A 569 -47.76 0.17 -16.17
CA ASN A 569 -47.46 1.06 -17.30
C ASN A 569 -45.99 0.99 -17.78
N ASN A 570 -45.42 -0.22 -17.84
CA ASN A 570 -44.06 -0.48 -18.33
C ASN A 570 -44.11 -1.07 -19.75
N ASP A 571 -44.66 -0.30 -20.69
CA ASP A 571 -45.15 -0.71 -22.03
C ASP A 571 -44.17 -1.47 -22.94
N LYS A 572 -42.88 -1.50 -22.61
CA LYS A 572 -41.85 -2.18 -23.40
C LYS A 572 -41.52 -3.59 -22.90
N ILE A 573 -41.86 -3.91 -21.67
CA ILE A 573 -41.56 -5.21 -21.06
C ILE A 573 -42.49 -6.26 -21.65
N THR A 574 -41.90 -7.36 -22.11
CA THR A 574 -42.64 -8.45 -22.79
C THR A 574 -42.85 -9.67 -21.90
N ALA A 575 -41.98 -9.85 -20.91
CA ALA A 575 -42.10 -10.89 -19.90
C ALA A 575 -41.61 -10.35 -18.55
N LEU A 576 -42.28 -10.75 -17.47
CA LEU A 576 -41.93 -10.40 -16.09
C LEU A 576 -41.75 -11.69 -15.28
N ASN A 577 -40.54 -11.93 -14.79
CA ASN A 577 -40.25 -13.04 -13.89
C ASN A 577 -39.93 -12.47 -12.51
N ALA A 578 -40.69 -12.89 -11.49
CA ALA A 578 -40.49 -12.60 -10.08
C ALA A 578 -40.59 -13.90 -9.25
N ASP A 579 -39.87 -14.94 -9.69
CA ASP A 579 -39.95 -16.30 -9.14
C ASP A 579 -39.50 -16.44 -7.69
N ASN A 580 -38.72 -15.48 -7.18
CA ASN A 580 -38.25 -15.48 -5.79
C ASN A 580 -39.21 -14.76 -4.83
N LEU A 581 -40.26 -14.10 -5.34
CA LEU A 581 -41.14 -13.28 -4.51
C LEU A 581 -42.12 -14.17 -3.74
N ALA A 582 -42.01 -14.18 -2.41
CA ALA A 582 -42.93 -14.87 -1.49
C ALA A 582 -43.70 -13.90 -0.57
N GLU A 583 -44.62 -14.44 0.23
CA GLU A 583 -45.36 -13.72 1.29
C GLU A 583 -46.02 -12.40 0.85
N VAL A 584 -46.67 -12.42 -0.31
CA VAL A 584 -47.17 -11.21 -0.96
C VAL A 584 -48.55 -10.83 -0.42
N ARG A 585 -48.68 -9.62 0.13
CA ARG A 585 -49.99 -9.06 0.55
C ARG A 585 -50.70 -8.27 -0.55
N ALA A 586 -49.94 -7.69 -1.48
CA ALA A 586 -50.48 -6.87 -2.55
C ALA A 586 -49.68 -7.07 -3.84
N LEU A 587 -50.38 -7.40 -4.93
CA LEU A 587 -49.80 -7.60 -6.24
C LEU A 587 -50.58 -6.78 -7.28
N ASN A 588 -49.94 -5.79 -7.90
CA ASN A 588 -50.55 -5.00 -8.97
C ASN A 588 -49.67 -5.06 -10.22
N ILE A 589 -50.20 -5.57 -11.32
CA ILE A 589 -49.55 -5.64 -12.63
C ILE A 589 -50.54 -5.11 -13.66
N VAL A 590 -50.54 -3.80 -13.85
CA VAL A 590 -51.62 -3.11 -14.59
C VAL A 590 -51.08 -2.24 -15.71
N GLY A 591 -51.71 -2.31 -16.89
CA GLY A 591 -51.45 -1.35 -17.98
C GLY A 591 -50.13 -1.60 -18.72
N ASN A 592 -49.54 -2.79 -18.63
CA ASN A 592 -48.30 -3.09 -19.34
C ASN A 592 -48.60 -3.61 -20.75
N ALA A 593 -48.76 -2.69 -21.70
CA ALA A 593 -49.34 -2.96 -23.03
C ALA A 593 -48.66 -4.05 -23.89
N LYS A 594 -47.45 -4.52 -23.53
CA LYS A 594 -46.73 -5.60 -24.23
C LYS A 594 -46.42 -6.81 -23.36
N LEU A 595 -46.82 -6.81 -22.10
CA LEU A 595 -46.50 -7.86 -21.16
C LEU A 595 -47.32 -9.11 -21.49
N ALA A 596 -46.68 -10.06 -22.16
CA ALA A 596 -47.31 -11.28 -22.69
C ALA A 596 -47.00 -12.54 -21.87
N ALA A 597 -46.14 -12.44 -20.86
CA ALA A 597 -45.83 -13.54 -19.96
C ALA A 597 -45.46 -13.04 -18.56
N ILE A 598 -45.93 -13.74 -17.53
CA ILE A 598 -45.52 -13.54 -16.14
C ILE A 598 -45.00 -14.85 -15.53
N SER A 599 -44.25 -14.78 -14.43
CA SER A 599 -43.95 -15.97 -13.60
C SER A 599 -43.70 -15.57 -12.14
N PHE A 600 -44.25 -16.37 -11.23
CA PHE A 600 -44.29 -16.14 -9.79
C PHE A 600 -44.19 -17.47 -9.03
N ASN A 601 -43.20 -18.31 -9.35
CA ASN A 601 -43.15 -19.70 -8.89
C ASN A 601 -43.11 -19.89 -7.35
N SER A 602 -42.59 -18.93 -6.59
CA SER A 602 -42.52 -19.02 -5.11
C SER A 602 -43.58 -18.21 -4.38
N ILE A 603 -44.60 -17.68 -5.08
CA ILE A 603 -45.58 -16.79 -4.46
C ILE A 603 -46.44 -17.52 -3.42
N THR A 604 -46.50 -16.94 -2.23
CA THR A 604 -47.27 -17.42 -1.08
C THR A 604 -48.03 -16.28 -0.42
N ASP A 605 -49.07 -16.62 0.34
CA ASP A 605 -49.76 -15.69 1.24
C ASP A 605 -48.83 -15.39 2.42
N PRO A 606 -48.72 -14.14 2.92
CA PRO A 606 -48.05 -13.88 4.20
C PRO A 606 -48.64 -14.77 5.31
N ASP A 607 -47.79 -15.45 6.08
CA ASP A 607 -48.13 -16.45 7.12
C ASP A 607 -48.92 -15.90 8.36
N GLY A 608 -49.55 -14.72 8.24
CA GLY A 608 -50.29 -14.03 9.30
C GLY A 608 -51.67 -13.53 8.90
N VAL A 609 -52.42 -12.98 9.86
CA VAL A 609 -53.74 -12.35 9.61
C VAL A 609 -53.53 -11.02 8.88
N ALA A 610 -53.37 -11.06 7.55
CA ALA A 610 -53.31 -9.84 6.76
C ALA A 610 -54.66 -9.10 6.82
N ALA A 611 -54.65 -7.84 7.25
CA ALA A 611 -55.88 -7.03 7.38
C ALA A 611 -56.62 -6.78 6.05
N SER A 612 -55.91 -6.89 4.93
CA SER A 612 -56.45 -6.85 3.57
C SER A 612 -55.42 -7.43 2.59
N LEU A 613 -55.91 -8.08 1.55
CA LEU A 613 -55.12 -8.67 0.48
C LEU A 613 -55.72 -8.22 -0.87
N LYS A 614 -54.89 -7.76 -1.81
CA LYS A 614 -55.36 -7.27 -3.12
C LYS A 614 -54.46 -7.73 -4.26
N VAL A 615 -55.04 -8.37 -5.27
CA VAL A 615 -54.35 -8.75 -6.51
C VAL A 615 -55.07 -8.13 -7.70
N SER A 616 -54.33 -7.51 -8.61
CA SER A 616 -54.88 -6.94 -9.85
C SER A 616 -53.88 -7.17 -10.97
N VAL A 617 -54.28 -7.96 -11.97
CA VAL A 617 -53.51 -8.24 -13.18
C VAL A 617 -54.41 -7.96 -14.37
N THR A 618 -54.42 -6.71 -14.83
CA THR A 618 -55.36 -6.21 -15.86
C THR A 618 -54.67 -5.31 -16.88
N ASP A 619 -55.30 -5.10 -18.04
CA ASP A 619 -54.81 -4.23 -19.12
C ASP A 619 -53.36 -4.54 -19.55
N ASN A 620 -53.03 -5.81 -19.80
CA ASN A 620 -51.69 -6.24 -20.19
C ASN A 620 -51.69 -6.73 -21.67
N ALA A 621 -50.95 -7.79 -21.98
CA ALA A 621 -51.03 -8.50 -23.25
C ALA A 621 -51.02 -10.02 -23.04
N LEU A 622 -51.57 -10.48 -21.90
CA LEU A 622 -51.58 -11.88 -21.50
C LEU A 622 -52.50 -12.68 -22.43
N THR A 623 -52.02 -13.87 -22.78
CA THR A 623 -52.73 -14.76 -23.69
C THR A 623 -53.04 -16.10 -23.04
N ALA A 624 -54.18 -16.70 -23.35
CA ALA A 624 -54.52 -18.01 -22.84
C ALA A 624 -55.25 -18.88 -23.88
N ASP A 625 -55.11 -20.19 -23.75
CA ASP A 625 -55.88 -21.16 -24.54
C ASP A 625 -57.03 -21.70 -23.68
N MET A 626 -58.28 -21.52 -24.12
CA MET A 626 -59.48 -21.97 -23.40
C MET A 626 -60.26 -23.00 -24.21
N VAL A 627 -60.66 -24.10 -23.57
CA VAL A 627 -61.63 -25.06 -24.09
C VAL A 627 -62.93 -24.92 -23.31
N ALA A 628 -64.04 -24.74 -24.03
CA ALA A 628 -65.35 -24.57 -23.44
C ALA A 628 -65.87 -25.84 -22.73
N ALA A 629 -66.80 -25.64 -21.80
CA ALA A 629 -67.51 -26.72 -21.14
C ALA A 629 -68.30 -27.55 -22.16
N THR A 630 -68.29 -28.87 -21.98
CA THR A 630 -69.12 -29.79 -22.76
C THR A 630 -70.19 -30.37 -21.83
N ALA A 631 -71.47 -30.12 -22.14
CA ALA A 631 -72.58 -30.65 -21.37
C ALA A 631 -72.59 -32.20 -21.35
N ALA A 632 -73.11 -32.77 -20.27
CA ALA A 632 -73.32 -34.21 -20.17
C ALA A 632 -74.31 -34.69 -21.24
N THR A 633 -74.06 -35.89 -21.76
CA THR A 633 -75.03 -36.64 -22.57
C THR A 633 -75.36 -37.94 -21.87
N GLU A 634 -76.34 -38.71 -22.34
CA GLU A 634 -76.70 -40.01 -21.75
C GLU A 634 -75.52 -41.00 -21.66
N THR A 635 -74.47 -40.82 -22.48
CA THR A 635 -73.32 -41.74 -22.58
C THR A 635 -71.97 -41.12 -22.22
N LYS A 636 -71.92 -39.81 -21.91
CA LYS A 636 -70.67 -39.10 -21.56
C LYS A 636 -70.91 -38.10 -20.42
N PRO A 637 -70.09 -38.10 -19.35
CA PRO A 637 -70.14 -37.09 -18.31
C PRO A 637 -69.90 -35.67 -18.85
N ALA A 638 -70.34 -34.66 -18.10
CA ALA A 638 -69.99 -33.27 -18.38
C ALA A 638 -68.47 -33.08 -18.23
N VAL A 639 -67.88 -32.27 -19.10
CA VAL A 639 -66.48 -31.84 -19.02
C VAL A 639 -66.49 -30.34 -18.71
N PRO A 640 -65.90 -29.90 -17.58
CA PRO A 640 -65.79 -28.48 -17.26
C PRO A 640 -64.97 -27.72 -18.31
N ALA A 641 -65.20 -26.41 -18.40
CA ALA A 641 -64.31 -25.53 -19.15
C ALA A 641 -62.92 -25.51 -18.52
N ALA A 642 -61.89 -25.35 -19.34
CA ALA A 642 -60.51 -25.33 -18.87
C ALA A 642 -59.65 -24.35 -19.67
N ILE A 643 -58.91 -23.52 -18.95
CA ILE A 643 -57.79 -22.74 -19.46
C ILE A 643 -56.55 -23.65 -19.38
N THR A 644 -55.98 -23.97 -20.53
CA THR A 644 -54.95 -25.02 -20.70
C THR A 644 -53.53 -24.46 -20.86
N ASN A 645 -53.41 -23.16 -21.11
CA ASN A 645 -52.19 -22.37 -21.10
C ASN A 645 -52.60 -20.94 -20.73
N SER A 646 -51.82 -20.21 -19.93
CA SER A 646 -52.27 -18.95 -19.34
C SER A 646 -51.19 -17.87 -19.21
N SER A 647 -50.13 -17.90 -20.03
CA SER A 647 -49.06 -16.90 -20.00
C SER A 647 -48.49 -16.63 -18.58
N GLY A 648 -48.50 -17.66 -17.72
CA GLY A 648 -47.99 -17.58 -16.35
C GLY A 648 -49.02 -17.43 -15.23
N LEU A 649 -50.31 -17.23 -15.52
CA LEU A 649 -51.34 -17.08 -14.48
C LEU A 649 -51.52 -18.34 -13.62
N PHE A 650 -51.04 -19.50 -14.06
CA PHE A 650 -51.09 -20.74 -13.27
C PHE A 650 -50.28 -20.67 -11.98
N ASP A 651 -49.18 -19.91 -11.97
CA ASP A 651 -48.35 -19.72 -10.79
C ASP A 651 -49.17 -19.09 -9.64
N LEU A 652 -50.14 -18.24 -9.99
CA LEU A 652 -51.00 -17.53 -9.02
C LEU A 652 -52.16 -18.38 -8.49
N LYS A 653 -52.49 -19.52 -9.10
CA LYS A 653 -53.71 -20.28 -8.78
C LYS A 653 -53.78 -20.72 -7.32
N THR A 654 -52.72 -21.32 -6.80
CA THR A 654 -52.67 -21.81 -5.42
C THR A 654 -52.73 -20.66 -4.43
N TYR A 655 -51.95 -19.62 -4.68
CA TYR A 655 -51.91 -18.38 -3.90
C TYR A 655 -53.29 -17.72 -3.80
N LEU A 656 -53.97 -17.50 -4.94
CA LEU A 656 -55.31 -16.92 -5.00
C LEU A 656 -56.40 -17.83 -4.42
N GLY A 657 -56.23 -19.15 -4.50
CA GLY A 657 -57.14 -20.10 -3.86
C GLY A 657 -57.13 -19.96 -2.33
N SER A 658 -55.93 -19.79 -1.75
CA SER A 658 -55.77 -19.50 -0.31
C SER A 658 -56.34 -18.13 0.07
N PHE A 659 -56.21 -17.11 -0.81
CA PHE A 659 -56.73 -15.75 -0.59
C PHE A 659 -58.22 -15.68 -0.26
N VAL A 660 -59.04 -16.45 -0.98
CA VAL A 660 -60.51 -16.40 -0.81
C VAL A 660 -60.99 -17.34 0.29
N ALA A 661 -60.23 -18.39 0.60
CA ALA A 661 -60.52 -19.30 1.71
C ALA A 661 -60.22 -18.69 3.09
N SER A 662 -59.40 -17.64 3.13
CA SER A 662 -59.05 -16.85 4.33
C SER A 662 -60.25 -16.02 4.82
N THR A 663 -61.10 -16.61 5.67
CA THR A 663 -62.28 -15.93 6.24
C THR A 663 -61.96 -14.99 7.42
N ALA A 664 -60.69 -14.62 7.63
CA ALA A 664 -60.24 -13.93 8.83
C ALA A 664 -60.06 -12.41 8.58
N LEU A 665 -61.12 -11.65 8.85
CA LEU A 665 -61.12 -10.23 9.26
C LEU A 665 -60.78 -9.12 8.22
N GLY A 666 -60.61 -9.41 6.93
CA GLY A 666 -60.30 -8.41 5.90
C GLY A 666 -61.18 -8.44 4.64
N THR A 667 -61.13 -7.38 3.82
CA THR A 667 -61.64 -7.40 2.44
C THR A 667 -60.57 -7.95 1.51
N THR A 668 -60.78 -9.16 0.97
CA THR A 668 -59.92 -9.80 -0.02
C THR A 668 -60.56 -9.67 -1.41
N SER A 669 -59.82 -9.18 -2.41
CA SER A 669 -60.28 -9.13 -3.80
C SER A 669 -59.16 -9.43 -4.76
N PHE A 670 -59.48 -10.14 -5.84
CA PHE A 670 -58.57 -10.33 -6.96
C PHE A 670 -59.30 -10.11 -8.28
N GLU A 671 -58.57 -9.59 -9.26
CA GLU A 671 -59.03 -9.36 -10.62
C GLU A 671 -57.91 -9.80 -11.56
N LEU A 672 -58.16 -10.83 -12.38
CA LEU A 672 -57.24 -11.26 -13.43
C LEU A 672 -57.94 -11.17 -14.79
N GLU A 673 -57.36 -10.37 -15.67
CA GLU A 673 -57.77 -10.27 -17.06
C GLU A 673 -56.86 -11.13 -17.95
N ILE A 674 -57.47 -11.77 -18.94
CA ILE A 674 -56.75 -12.38 -20.06
C ILE A 674 -57.08 -11.58 -21.32
N ASP A 675 -56.14 -10.77 -21.78
CA ASP A 675 -56.36 -9.85 -22.89
C ASP A 675 -56.74 -10.59 -24.19
N VAL A 676 -56.14 -11.76 -24.42
CA VAL A 676 -56.39 -12.58 -25.62
C VAL A 676 -56.66 -14.03 -25.26
N VAL A 677 -57.89 -14.49 -25.50
CA VAL A 677 -58.28 -15.88 -25.32
C VAL A 677 -58.40 -16.60 -26.67
N ASN A 678 -57.58 -17.62 -26.89
CA ASN A 678 -57.73 -18.56 -27.98
C ASN A 678 -58.79 -19.61 -27.60
N TYR A 679 -60.05 -19.30 -27.92
CA TYR A 679 -61.20 -20.08 -27.50
C TYR A 679 -61.51 -21.23 -28.47
N LYS A 680 -61.67 -22.44 -27.94
CA LYS A 680 -62.16 -23.62 -28.64
C LYS A 680 -63.51 -24.05 -28.08
N ALA A 681 -64.52 -24.14 -28.95
CA ALA A 681 -65.85 -24.64 -28.56
C ALA A 681 -65.83 -26.12 -28.11
N THR A 682 -64.87 -26.91 -28.61
CA THR A 682 -64.58 -28.27 -28.15
C THR A 682 -63.09 -28.54 -28.26
N ALA A 683 -62.55 -29.56 -27.59
CA ALA A 683 -61.12 -29.90 -27.68
C ALA A 683 -60.60 -30.11 -29.13
N SER A 684 -61.49 -30.47 -30.06
CA SER A 684 -61.16 -30.72 -31.48
C SER A 684 -61.54 -29.58 -32.44
N SER A 685 -62.16 -28.50 -31.96
CA SER A 685 -62.48 -27.35 -32.82
C SER A 685 -61.26 -26.46 -33.06
N ASP A 686 -61.26 -25.78 -34.20
CA ASP A 686 -60.33 -24.69 -34.45
C ASP A 686 -60.50 -23.58 -33.40
N ALA A 687 -59.40 -22.94 -33.01
CA ALA A 687 -59.43 -21.84 -32.06
C ALA A 687 -59.93 -20.55 -32.73
N SER A 688 -60.74 -19.80 -32.01
CA SER A 688 -61.15 -18.43 -32.36
C SER A 688 -60.64 -17.46 -31.31
N THR A 689 -60.04 -16.35 -31.73
CA THR A 689 -59.60 -15.30 -30.81
C THR A 689 -60.79 -14.53 -30.24
N LYS A 690 -60.83 -14.39 -28.92
CA LYS A 690 -61.86 -13.67 -28.16
C LYS A 690 -61.19 -12.82 -27.07
N THR A 691 -61.89 -11.78 -26.61
CA THR A 691 -61.58 -11.14 -25.32
C THR A 691 -62.01 -12.05 -24.17
N ASN A 692 -61.54 -11.79 -22.95
CA ASN A 692 -61.94 -12.55 -21.75
C ASN A 692 -63.48 -12.64 -21.61
N THR A 693 -64.16 -11.48 -21.59
CA THR A 693 -65.63 -11.39 -21.54
C THR A 693 -66.31 -12.21 -22.64
N ALA A 694 -65.81 -12.14 -23.87
CA ALA A 694 -66.44 -12.83 -25.01
C ALA A 694 -66.22 -14.34 -24.96
N ALA A 695 -65.11 -14.80 -24.40
CA ALA A 695 -64.85 -16.21 -24.16
C ALA A 695 -65.74 -16.76 -23.04
N PHE A 696 -65.85 -16.04 -21.92
CA PHE A 696 -66.71 -16.43 -20.80
C PHE A 696 -68.19 -16.40 -21.16
N ALA A 697 -68.64 -15.41 -21.93
CA ALA A 697 -70.01 -15.39 -22.45
C ALA A 697 -70.30 -16.58 -23.40
N ALA A 698 -69.33 -16.98 -24.23
CA ALA A 698 -69.47 -18.13 -25.12
C ALA A 698 -69.51 -19.46 -24.34
N ASP A 699 -68.75 -19.56 -23.25
CA ASP A 699 -68.73 -20.72 -22.37
C ASP A 699 -69.99 -20.85 -21.50
N ASN A 700 -70.48 -19.73 -20.96
CA ASN A 700 -71.77 -19.66 -20.26
C ASN A 700 -72.91 -20.14 -21.18
N ALA A 701 -72.89 -19.72 -22.46
CA ALA A 701 -73.85 -20.21 -23.46
C ALA A 701 -73.74 -21.73 -23.73
N ALA A 702 -72.58 -22.36 -23.44
CA ALA A 702 -72.37 -23.81 -23.54
C ALA A 702 -72.81 -24.58 -22.28
N GLY A 703 -73.29 -23.88 -21.24
CA GLY A 703 -73.87 -24.47 -20.04
C GLY A 703 -73.03 -24.35 -18.77
N ASN A 704 -71.98 -23.51 -18.75
CA ASN A 704 -71.23 -23.17 -17.55
C ASN A 704 -71.89 -22.02 -16.74
N VAL A 705 -71.51 -21.81 -15.48
CA VAL A 705 -72.13 -20.81 -14.56
C VAL A 705 -71.29 -19.53 -14.42
N THR A 706 -70.17 -19.38 -15.14
CA THR A 706 -69.30 -18.21 -15.01
C THR A 706 -69.85 -17.00 -15.78
N ALA A 707 -69.88 -15.84 -15.11
CA ALA A 707 -70.34 -14.59 -15.68
C ALA A 707 -69.53 -13.42 -15.09
N GLY A 708 -68.60 -12.89 -15.88
CA GLY A 708 -67.72 -11.80 -15.48
C GLY A 708 -66.85 -11.31 -16.64
N ASP A 709 -66.31 -10.10 -16.49
CA ASP A 709 -65.30 -9.54 -17.41
C ASP A 709 -63.89 -10.04 -17.08
N ASP A 710 -63.65 -10.36 -15.80
CA ASP A 710 -62.38 -10.83 -15.23
C ASP A 710 -62.55 -12.12 -14.42
N ILE A 711 -61.46 -12.86 -14.21
CA ILE A 711 -61.42 -13.94 -13.22
C ILE A 711 -61.31 -13.29 -11.83
N SER A 712 -62.41 -13.33 -11.07
CA SER A 712 -62.54 -12.61 -9.80
C SER A 712 -63.21 -13.43 -8.69
N THR A 713 -63.68 -14.63 -9.01
CA THR A 713 -64.32 -15.56 -8.07
C THR A 713 -63.59 -16.91 -8.01
N LEU A 714 -63.77 -17.68 -6.93
CA LEU A 714 -63.19 -19.02 -6.80
C LEU A 714 -63.63 -19.99 -7.90
N GLU A 715 -64.87 -19.86 -8.36
CA GLU A 715 -65.42 -20.69 -9.43
C GLU A 715 -64.73 -20.39 -10.78
N GLU A 716 -64.45 -19.12 -11.06
CA GLU A 716 -63.69 -18.71 -12.25
C GLU A 716 -62.21 -19.08 -12.13
N LEU A 717 -61.62 -18.96 -10.94
CA LEU A 717 -60.23 -19.35 -10.69
C LEU A 717 -60.00 -20.86 -10.94
N ALA A 718 -61.02 -21.68 -10.70
CA ALA A 718 -60.98 -23.11 -11.00
C ALA A 718 -60.83 -23.43 -12.51
N LEU A 719 -61.09 -22.47 -13.40
CA LEU A 719 -60.88 -22.60 -14.85
C LEU A 719 -59.38 -22.65 -15.21
N LEU A 720 -58.51 -21.99 -14.43
CA LEU A 720 -57.07 -22.10 -14.61
C LEU A 720 -56.67 -23.56 -14.36
N GLY A 721 -56.02 -24.19 -15.34
CA GLY A 721 -55.83 -25.64 -15.45
C GLY A 721 -55.59 -26.43 -14.16
N SER A 722 -56.26 -27.58 -14.08
CA SER A 722 -55.91 -28.74 -13.26
C SER A 722 -54.82 -29.57 -13.92
#